data_AF-A0A967L9Q0-F1
#
_entry.id   AF-A0A967L9Q0-F1
#
_cell.length_a   1.000
_cell.length_b   1.000
_cell.length_c   1.000
_cell.angle_alpha   90.00
_cell.angle_beta   90.00
_cell.angle_gamma   90.00
#
_symmetry.space_group_name_H-M   'P 1'
#
loop_
_entity.id
_entity.type
_entity.pdbx_description
1 polymer ?
#
loop_
_entity_poly.entity_id
_entity_poly.type
_entity_poly.pdbx_seq_one_letter_code
_entity_poly.pdbx_strand_id
1 'polypeptide(L)'
;MAQGELFEPTAADFEGMKPVEAFHSLGEDARMVGYALAWLHEPISMSKLTNRLALARIRTRGGKRIPNSLVKESLQLLHKAGVATLRKGGTYHINWTASHYLVAEIHDDPDLLAKLRELPLHDYRGYTGFNSSSYRYDDWDSGHLHAVRDLREKYYEGDVEQLGRLVDSIQKVRGEVSWEFVLHPLRVEKLRALPPDIFRSAAHWCTREVTNHPSEAGELLDLMVERAETPEDWRAIGMLALFRADCATAGRATESLKGLDSPMALVMAMEIRGAAAFLNGDDEGALSAFEQSMTLWRKATRKRKCCPHDLFGIWFVGSLLREGGAEELSAAAELADLGARMYPGWQICFDALRDLSEVMSGGEMVGFGSELQRVAPTWLSNPDPGLCDLFFFMLAYLVTRENLSGVDCAAALERLRERSQRVGALWLAAEASALRDAWLGNPSAAQEKQTAAHWARLGPEARPFSTSFSPPEAWERTVLALESLGHKFAGKGKKKKGAKKKAAAKKQLIWCLTIYDYGWNLQPIERTVSAKGKLSKGRRVSLKRLKERNAEMPHLTEQDRKLAMHISRYSTWGSQDYALDRPRALLDLAGHPLVFADEAATRPIELVKVSPRLTVTGTKEGAVKLELSPKGDYSRAEPELIVESPTRYLVLDRREVHVRLHELLGPGVAELPAGTRERVVKALGVLSEQLAIESDEGTLGDVGIETVGADPQPVLRLFPHGEGLHARILIRPIPGGEMSCEPGEGKAITFAVRGGQQVQARRDLEAERSAALAVLKA
;
A
#
# COMPACT_ATOMS: atom_id res chain seq x y z
N MET A 1 -35.40 -39.15 -8.76
CA MET A 1 -36.08 -38.63 -9.96
C MET A 1 -36.79 -37.34 -9.60
N ALA A 2 -36.18 -36.21 -9.92
CA ALA A 2 -36.84 -34.92 -10.12
C ALA A 2 -35.89 -34.13 -11.03
N GLN A 3 -36.38 -33.80 -12.21
CA GLN A 3 -35.63 -33.20 -13.32
C GLN A 3 -35.16 -31.80 -12.92
N GLY A 4 -33.85 -31.58 -13.01
CA GLY A 4 -33.29 -30.23 -12.98
C GLY A 4 -33.54 -29.60 -14.34
N GLU A 5 -34.38 -28.57 -14.37
CA GLU A 5 -34.50 -27.68 -15.52
C GLU A 5 -33.14 -27.02 -15.75
N LEU A 6 -32.46 -27.47 -16.80
CA LEU A 6 -31.35 -26.76 -17.41
C LEU A 6 -31.91 -25.43 -17.93
N PHE A 7 -31.54 -24.34 -17.27
CA PHE A 7 -31.72 -22.99 -17.82
C PHE A 7 -30.98 -22.94 -19.16
N GLU A 8 -31.71 -22.86 -20.27
CA GLU A 8 -31.14 -22.49 -21.56
C GLU A 8 -30.62 -21.04 -21.46
N PRO A 9 -29.33 -20.77 -21.70
CA PRO A 9 -28.82 -19.41 -21.66
C PRO A 9 -29.29 -18.65 -22.90
N THR A 10 -30.13 -17.64 -22.70
CA THR A 10 -30.44 -16.64 -23.73
C THR A 10 -29.27 -15.67 -23.91
N ALA A 11 -29.01 -15.29 -25.17
CA ALA A 11 -27.84 -14.55 -25.66
C ALA A 11 -27.73 -13.07 -25.20
N ALA A 12 -27.99 -12.73 -23.93
CA ALA A 12 -28.04 -11.34 -23.45
C ALA A 12 -27.10 -10.99 -22.28
N ASP A 13 -26.22 -11.90 -21.82
CA ASP A 13 -25.59 -11.78 -20.49
C ASP A 13 -24.05 -11.56 -20.47
N PHE A 14 -23.43 -10.95 -21.49
CA PHE A 14 -21.99 -10.65 -21.44
C PHE A 14 -21.68 -9.19 -21.78
N GLU A 15 -21.11 -8.41 -20.84
CA GLU A 15 -20.61 -7.06 -21.18
C GLU A 15 -19.41 -7.09 -22.14
N GLY A 16 -18.63 -8.16 -22.18
CA GLY A 16 -17.66 -8.45 -23.24
C GLY A 16 -18.30 -8.87 -24.59
N MET A 17 -19.55 -9.36 -24.59
CA MET A 17 -20.33 -9.51 -25.82
C MET A 17 -21.06 -8.23 -26.20
N LYS A 18 -21.24 -7.20 -25.34
CA LYS A 18 -21.89 -5.95 -25.78
C LYS A 18 -21.28 -5.37 -27.07
N PRO A 19 -19.94 -5.32 -27.25
CA PRO A 19 -19.37 -4.95 -28.54
C PRO A 19 -19.71 -5.94 -29.66
N VAL A 20 -19.73 -7.26 -29.39
CA VAL A 20 -20.03 -8.32 -30.37
C VAL A 20 -21.53 -8.35 -30.77
N GLU A 21 -22.44 -8.25 -29.82
CA GLU A 21 -23.89 -8.09 -29.99
C GLU A 21 -24.21 -6.77 -30.71
N ALA A 22 -23.60 -5.66 -30.25
CA ALA A 22 -23.72 -4.38 -30.94
C ALA A 22 -23.16 -4.47 -32.36
N PHE A 23 -22.06 -5.20 -32.57
CA PHE A 23 -21.51 -5.49 -33.88
C PHE A 23 -22.47 -6.28 -34.75
N HIS A 24 -23.14 -7.32 -34.22
CA HIS A 24 -24.14 -8.10 -34.96
C HIS A 24 -25.36 -7.27 -35.35
N SER A 25 -25.69 -6.23 -34.58
CA SER A 25 -26.74 -5.26 -34.93
C SER A 25 -26.35 -4.26 -36.03
N LEU A 26 -25.07 -4.19 -36.42
CA LEU A 26 -24.61 -3.29 -37.48
C LEU A 26 -24.96 -3.81 -38.88
N GLY A 27 -25.04 -2.88 -39.84
CA GLY A 27 -25.21 -3.21 -41.26
C GLY A 27 -24.06 -4.06 -41.81
N GLU A 28 -24.36 -4.83 -42.86
CA GLU A 28 -23.43 -5.79 -43.49
C GLU A 28 -22.07 -5.19 -43.87
N ASP A 29 -22.06 -3.99 -44.45
CA ASP A 29 -20.81 -3.30 -44.83
C ASP A 29 -19.95 -2.95 -43.61
N ALA A 30 -20.57 -2.49 -42.51
CA ALA A 30 -19.88 -2.19 -41.27
C ALA A 30 -19.36 -3.47 -40.60
N ARG A 31 -20.10 -4.57 -40.68
CA ARG A 31 -19.65 -5.88 -40.20
C ARG A 31 -18.46 -6.39 -40.99
N MET A 32 -18.48 -6.31 -42.32
CA MET A 32 -17.34 -6.68 -43.18
C MET A 32 -16.07 -5.88 -42.83
N VAL A 33 -16.20 -4.58 -42.55
CA VAL A 33 -15.08 -3.74 -42.10
C VAL A 33 -14.55 -4.20 -40.73
N GLY A 34 -15.43 -4.54 -39.79
CA GLY A 34 -15.01 -5.06 -38.48
C GLY A 34 -14.36 -6.44 -38.55
N TYR A 35 -14.87 -7.35 -39.38
CA TYR A 35 -14.21 -8.64 -39.64
C TYR A 35 -12.82 -8.45 -40.28
N ALA A 36 -12.68 -7.49 -41.22
CA ALA A 36 -11.38 -7.16 -41.79
C ALA A 36 -10.41 -6.59 -40.73
N LEU A 37 -10.89 -5.74 -39.81
CA LEU A 37 -10.07 -5.27 -38.69
C LEU A 37 -9.66 -6.40 -37.74
N ALA A 38 -10.58 -7.32 -37.43
CA ALA A 38 -10.31 -8.47 -36.58
C ALA A 38 -9.29 -9.43 -37.21
N TRP A 39 -9.41 -9.70 -38.51
CA TRP A 39 -8.48 -10.53 -39.27
C TRP A 39 -7.07 -9.92 -39.34
N LEU A 40 -6.98 -8.61 -39.60
CA LEU A 40 -5.70 -7.92 -39.69
C LEU A 40 -4.99 -7.80 -38.33
N HIS A 41 -5.78 -7.62 -37.26
CA HIS A 41 -5.33 -7.46 -35.87
C HIS A 41 -4.18 -6.45 -35.69
N GLU A 42 -4.21 -5.33 -36.42
CA GLU A 42 -3.19 -4.28 -36.34
C GLU A 42 -3.80 -2.88 -36.44
N PRO A 43 -3.14 -1.83 -35.89
CA PRO A 43 -3.59 -0.46 -36.07
C PRO A 43 -3.49 -0.04 -37.55
N ILE A 44 -4.61 0.38 -38.14
CA ILE A 44 -4.66 0.71 -39.57
C ILE A 44 -5.39 2.04 -39.82
N SER A 45 -4.89 2.84 -40.77
CA SER A 45 -5.58 4.05 -41.21
C SER A 45 -6.73 3.71 -42.15
N MET A 46 -7.76 4.56 -42.19
CA MET A 46 -8.90 4.38 -43.09
C MET A 46 -8.47 4.22 -44.56
N SER A 47 -7.49 5.01 -45.01
CA SER A 47 -6.97 4.94 -46.38
C SER A 47 -6.28 3.60 -46.69
N LYS A 48 -5.47 3.08 -45.76
CA LYS A 48 -4.80 1.79 -45.89
C LYS A 48 -5.81 0.63 -45.88
N LEU A 49 -6.80 0.68 -44.97
CA LEU A 49 -7.84 -0.33 -44.89
C LEU A 49 -8.68 -0.38 -46.19
N THR A 50 -9.08 0.77 -46.71
CA THR A 50 -9.86 0.84 -47.95
C THR A 50 -9.08 0.29 -49.15
N ASN A 51 -7.77 0.56 -49.22
CA ASN A 51 -6.91 0.00 -50.26
C ASN A 51 -6.80 -1.53 -50.15
N ARG A 52 -6.65 -2.08 -48.94
CA ARG A 52 -6.58 -3.53 -48.73
C ARG A 52 -7.88 -4.25 -49.07
N LEU A 53 -9.03 -3.72 -48.64
CA LEU A 53 -10.34 -4.23 -49.01
C LEU A 53 -10.52 -4.27 -50.54
N ALA A 54 -10.06 -3.22 -51.24
CA ALA A 54 -10.12 -3.17 -52.70
C ALA A 54 -9.21 -4.20 -53.38
N LEU A 55 -7.98 -4.40 -52.86
CA LEU A 55 -7.04 -5.41 -53.38
C LEU A 55 -7.57 -6.84 -53.18
N ALA A 56 -8.17 -7.11 -52.03
CA ALA A 56 -8.85 -8.37 -51.71
C ALA A 56 -10.15 -8.60 -52.48
N ARG A 57 -10.53 -7.66 -53.36
CA ARG A 57 -11.79 -7.67 -54.12
C ARG A 57 -13.03 -7.78 -53.21
N ILE A 58 -12.95 -7.31 -51.96
CA ILE A 58 -14.09 -7.23 -51.06
C ILE A 58 -14.97 -6.05 -51.51
N ARG A 59 -16.25 -6.34 -51.76
CA ARG A 59 -17.21 -5.41 -52.37
C ARG A 59 -18.42 -5.21 -51.47
N THR A 60 -19.12 -4.10 -51.69
CA THR A 60 -20.45 -3.85 -51.12
C THR A 60 -21.46 -4.91 -51.59
N ARG A 61 -22.61 -5.00 -50.91
CA ARG A 61 -23.75 -5.86 -51.29
C ARG A 61 -24.17 -5.73 -52.77
N GLY A 62 -23.99 -4.54 -53.37
CA GLY A 62 -24.26 -4.29 -54.79
C GLY A 62 -23.12 -4.65 -55.75
N GLY A 63 -22.08 -5.37 -55.31
CA GLY A 63 -20.94 -5.76 -56.13
C GLY A 63 -20.02 -4.59 -56.54
N LYS A 64 -20.17 -3.42 -55.91
CA LYS A 64 -19.36 -2.22 -56.16
C LYS A 64 -18.21 -2.11 -55.16
N ARG A 65 -17.12 -1.44 -55.57
CA ARG A 65 -15.99 -1.10 -54.70
C ARG A 65 -16.49 -0.31 -53.48
N ILE A 66 -16.01 -0.67 -52.30
CA ILE A 66 -16.31 0.02 -51.04
C ILE A 66 -15.62 1.41 -51.07
N PRO A 67 -16.36 2.54 -51.07
CA PRO A 67 -15.76 3.87 -51.10
C PRO A 67 -15.19 4.28 -49.73
N ASN A 68 -14.21 5.20 -49.71
CA ASN A 68 -13.62 5.73 -48.48
C ASN A 68 -14.67 6.30 -47.51
N SER A 69 -15.76 6.89 -48.02
CA SER A 69 -16.86 7.42 -47.19
C SER A 69 -17.55 6.32 -46.39
N LEU A 70 -17.81 5.17 -47.02
CA LEU A 70 -18.46 4.02 -46.39
C LEU A 70 -17.54 3.36 -45.35
N VAL A 71 -16.24 3.24 -45.65
CA VAL A 71 -15.26 2.74 -44.66
C VAL A 71 -15.19 3.69 -43.47
N LYS A 72 -15.17 5.01 -43.70
CA LYS A 72 -15.18 6.00 -42.62
C LYS A 72 -16.43 5.89 -41.74
N GLU A 73 -17.62 5.80 -42.34
CA GLU A 73 -18.88 5.63 -41.62
C GLU A 73 -18.89 4.32 -40.82
N SER A 74 -18.45 3.22 -41.44
CA SER A 74 -18.32 1.92 -40.78
C SER A 74 -17.39 1.97 -39.57
N LEU A 75 -16.22 2.61 -39.70
CA LEU A 75 -15.26 2.77 -38.60
C LEU A 75 -15.83 3.63 -37.46
N GLN A 76 -16.65 4.65 -37.77
CA GLN A 76 -17.33 5.45 -36.76
C GLN A 76 -18.41 4.65 -36.03
N LEU A 77 -19.17 3.81 -36.74
CA LEU A 77 -20.16 2.91 -36.16
C LEU A 77 -19.48 1.87 -35.25
N LEU A 78 -18.41 1.23 -35.72
CA LEU A 78 -17.62 0.28 -34.93
C LEU A 78 -17.03 0.94 -33.69
N HIS A 79 -16.57 2.20 -33.80
CA HIS A 79 -16.07 2.95 -32.65
C HIS A 79 -17.16 3.25 -31.64
N LYS A 80 -18.33 3.71 -32.10
CA LYS A 80 -19.49 3.97 -31.25
C LYS A 80 -20.02 2.70 -30.57
N ALA A 81 -19.93 1.56 -31.24
CA ALA A 81 -20.29 0.25 -30.71
C ALA A 81 -19.24 -0.35 -29.77
N GLY A 82 -18.10 0.31 -29.56
CA GLY A 82 -17.00 -0.20 -28.72
C GLY A 82 -16.20 -1.34 -29.36
N VAL A 83 -16.45 -1.66 -30.63
CA VAL A 83 -15.80 -2.73 -31.40
C VAL A 83 -14.41 -2.29 -31.89
N ALA A 84 -14.20 -0.99 -32.11
CA ALA A 84 -12.92 -0.45 -32.52
C ALA A 84 -12.56 0.83 -31.73
N THR A 85 -11.28 1.08 -31.56
CA THR A 85 -10.76 2.26 -30.86
C THR A 85 -9.98 3.13 -31.83
N LEU A 86 -10.30 4.43 -31.85
CA LEU A 86 -9.54 5.44 -32.57
C LEU A 86 -8.32 5.86 -31.75
N ARG A 87 -7.11 5.65 -32.27
CA ARG A 87 -5.85 6.03 -31.60
C ARG A 87 -5.41 7.45 -31.97
N LYS A 88 -4.54 8.02 -31.13
CA LYS A 88 -3.79 9.25 -31.46
C LYS A 88 -3.00 9.02 -32.75
N GLY A 89 -3.25 9.83 -33.78
CA GLY A 89 -2.69 9.64 -35.12
C GLY A 89 -3.68 9.14 -36.18
N GLY A 90 -4.95 8.90 -35.82
CA GLY A 90 -6.02 8.65 -36.80
C GLY A 90 -6.09 7.23 -37.33
N THR A 91 -5.45 6.27 -36.66
CA THR A 91 -5.57 4.84 -36.93
C THR A 91 -6.65 4.22 -36.07
N TYR A 92 -7.32 3.20 -36.61
CA TYR A 92 -8.28 2.39 -35.88
C TYR A 92 -7.66 1.05 -35.53
N HIS A 93 -8.00 0.55 -34.35
CA HIS A 93 -7.60 -0.76 -33.88
C HIS A 93 -8.82 -1.51 -33.35
N ILE A 94 -8.95 -2.80 -33.64
CA ILE A 94 -10.04 -3.61 -33.12
C ILE A 94 -9.96 -3.69 -31.58
N ASN A 95 -11.10 -3.62 -30.89
CA ASN A 95 -11.18 -3.94 -29.47
C ASN A 95 -10.74 -5.40 -29.27
N TRP A 96 -9.91 -5.66 -28.27
CA TRP A 96 -9.34 -6.98 -28.06
C TRP A 96 -10.42 -8.04 -27.86
N THR A 97 -11.34 -7.84 -26.92
CA THR A 97 -12.45 -8.77 -26.65
C THR A 97 -13.25 -9.06 -27.92
N ALA A 98 -13.66 -8.04 -28.66
CA ALA A 98 -14.37 -8.23 -29.92
C ALA A 98 -13.55 -9.05 -30.94
N SER A 99 -12.25 -8.77 -31.07
CA SER A 99 -11.38 -9.48 -32.01
C SER A 99 -11.34 -10.99 -31.79
N HIS A 100 -11.44 -11.46 -30.54
CA HIS A 100 -11.43 -12.90 -30.19
C HIS A 100 -12.62 -13.62 -30.81
N TYR A 101 -13.82 -13.13 -30.51
CA TYR A 101 -15.06 -13.72 -31.01
C TYR A 101 -15.18 -13.60 -32.53
N LEU A 102 -14.85 -12.43 -33.09
CA LEU A 102 -14.97 -12.22 -34.54
C LEU A 102 -14.02 -13.11 -35.35
N VAL A 103 -12.81 -13.40 -34.88
CA VAL A 103 -11.92 -14.36 -35.58
C VAL A 103 -12.48 -15.77 -35.51
N ALA A 104 -13.09 -16.16 -34.39
CA ALA A 104 -13.75 -17.45 -34.28
C ALA A 104 -14.92 -17.58 -35.27
N GLU A 105 -15.77 -16.57 -35.36
CA GLU A 105 -16.85 -16.49 -36.36
C GLU A 105 -16.32 -16.55 -37.80
N ILE A 106 -15.21 -15.87 -38.09
CA ILE A 106 -14.55 -15.94 -39.40
C ILE A 106 -14.19 -17.40 -39.74
N HIS A 107 -13.65 -18.17 -38.79
CA HIS A 107 -13.28 -19.56 -39.03
C HIS A 107 -14.47 -20.53 -39.08
N ASP A 108 -15.64 -20.13 -38.56
CA ASP A 108 -16.88 -20.90 -38.67
C ASP A 108 -17.63 -20.68 -40.00
N ASP A 109 -17.30 -19.60 -40.73
CA ASP A 109 -17.87 -19.26 -42.04
C ASP A 109 -16.80 -19.42 -43.15
N PRO A 110 -16.80 -20.54 -43.90
CA PRO A 110 -15.82 -20.79 -44.96
C PRO A 110 -15.78 -19.72 -46.07
N ASP A 111 -16.92 -19.11 -46.37
CA ASP A 111 -17.03 -18.09 -47.42
C ASP A 111 -16.44 -16.76 -46.95
N LEU A 112 -16.68 -16.40 -45.69
CA LEU A 112 -16.07 -15.23 -45.06
C LEU A 112 -14.55 -15.42 -44.90
N LEU A 113 -14.11 -16.58 -44.43
CA LEU A 113 -12.70 -16.93 -44.30
C LEU A 113 -11.96 -16.82 -45.65
N ALA A 114 -12.53 -17.39 -46.71
CA ALA A 114 -11.95 -17.33 -48.05
C ALA A 114 -11.78 -15.88 -48.54
N LYS A 115 -12.75 -15.00 -48.28
CA LYS A 115 -12.67 -13.57 -48.64
C LYS A 115 -11.58 -12.84 -47.84
N LEU A 116 -11.48 -13.11 -46.54
CA LEU A 116 -10.56 -12.41 -45.66
C LEU A 116 -9.11 -12.84 -45.84
N ARG A 117 -8.85 -14.10 -46.23
CA ARG A 117 -7.51 -14.58 -46.59
C ARG A 117 -6.88 -13.81 -47.76
N GLU A 118 -7.71 -13.25 -48.65
CA GLU A 118 -7.25 -12.40 -49.75
C GLU A 118 -6.81 -10.99 -49.31
N LEU A 119 -7.03 -10.61 -48.03
CA LEU A 119 -6.56 -9.33 -47.50
C LEU A 119 -5.02 -9.31 -47.45
N PRO A 120 -4.37 -8.34 -48.12
CA PRO A 120 -2.93 -8.19 -48.02
C PRO A 120 -2.54 -7.87 -46.59
N LEU A 121 -1.78 -8.79 -45.96
CA LEU A 121 -1.12 -8.53 -44.69
C LEU A 121 0.05 -7.54 -44.90
N HIS A 122 0.44 -6.83 -43.85
CA HIS A 122 1.60 -5.96 -43.92
C HIS A 122 2.86 -6.80 -44.19
N ASP A 123 3.52 -6.58 -45.34
CA ASP A 123 4.70 -7.34 -45.75
C ASP A 123 5.92 -6.88 -44.95
N TYR A 124 6.17 -7.51 -43.80
CA TYR A 124 7.37 -7.28 -42.99
C TYR A 124 8.52 -8.16 -43.51
N ARG A 125 8.86 -8.02 -44.80
CA ARG A 125 9.91 -8.76 -45.53
C ARG A 125 11.34 -8.61 -44.98
N GLY A 126 11.52 -8.02 -43.80
CA GLY A 126 12.80 -7.89 -43.09
C GLY A 126 12.85 -8.56 -41.71
N TYR A 127 11.75 -9.13 -41.21
CA TYR A 127 11.70 -9.82 -39.91
C TYR A 127 11.56 -11.34 -40.09
N THR A 128 12.40 -11.93 -40.92
CA THR A 128 12.69 -13.37 -40.85
C THR A 128 13.65 -13.59 -39.68
N GLY A 129 13.17 -13.41 -38.45
CA GLY A 129 13.96 -13.57 -37.25
C GLY A 129 13.38 -12.85 -36.04
N PHE A 130 13.10 -13.61 -35.00
CA PHE A 130 12.91 -13.11 -33.65
C PHE A 130 14.22 -12.47 -33.17
N ASN A 131 14.42 -11.17 -33.43
CA ASN A 131 15.59 -10.44 -32.95
C ASN A 131 15.22 -9.54 -31.77
N SER A 132 16.03 -9.62 -30.73
CA SER A 132 15.72 -9.36 -29.32
C SER A 132 15.72 -7.90 -28.86
N SER A 133 15.65 -6.90 -29.75
CA SER A 133 16.00 -5.51 -29.38
C SER A 133 14.88 -4.46 -29.38
N SER A 134 13.62 -4.76 -29.74
CA SER A 134 12.55 -3.73 -29.80
C SER A 134 11.51 -3.79 -28.68
N TYR A 135 11.58 -4.73 -27.74
CA TYR A 135 10.56 -4.88 -26.70
C TYR A 135 10.87 -4.01 -25.46
N ARG A 136 10.47 -2.73 -25.49
CA ARG A 136 10.30 -1.91 -24.25
C ARG A 136 8.83 -1.52 -24.08
N TYR A 137 8.43 -1.50 -22.81
CA TYR A 137 7.08 -1.77 -22.29
C TYR A 137 5.98 -0.71 -22.51
N ASP A 138 6.20 0.34 -23.30
CA ASP A 138 5.28 1.49 -23.30
C ASP A 138 4.48 1.72 -24.60
N ASP A 139 4.67 0.88 -25.63
CA ASP A 139 3.77 0.81 -26.78
C ASP A 139 3.70 -0.65 -27.27
N TRP A 140 2.49 -1.18 -27.43
CA TRP A 140 2.23 -2.53 -27.94
C TRP A 140 2.80 -2.65 -29.37
N ASP A 141 4.05 -3.09 -29.48
CA ASP A 141 4.79 -3.17 -30.74
C ASP A 141 4.06 -4.07 -31.76
N SER A 142 4.09 -3.69 -33.04
CA SER A 142 3.31 -4.34 -34.11
C SER A 142 3.66 -5.83 -34.24
N GLY A 143 4.88 -6.22 -33.88
CA GLY A 143 5.34 -7.61 -33.88
C GLY A 143 4.60 -8.53 -32.90
N HIS A 144 4.12 -8.01 -31.75
CA HIS A 144 3.34 -8.83 -30.81
C HIS A 144 1.95 -9.15 -31.35
N LEU A 145 1.29 -8.15 -31.93
CA LEU A 145 -0.05 -8.29 -32.50
C LEU A 145 -0.05 -9.23 -33.71
N HIS A 146 1.01 -9.20 -34.52
CA HIS A 146 1.18 -10.14 -35.64
C HIS A 146 1.44 -11.57 -35.16
N ALA A 147 2.29 -11.75 -34.14
CA ALA A 147 2.53 -13.08 -33.56
C ALA A 147 1.25 -13.69 -32.98
N VAL A 148 0.41 -12.86 -32.34
CA VAL A 148 -0.92 -13.25 -31.86
C VAL A 148 -1.83 -13.66 -33.02
N ARG A 149 -1.90 -12.87 -34.09
CA ARG A 149 -2.68 -13.18 -35.29
C ARG A 149 -2.26 -14.53 -35.88
N ASP A 150 -0.96 -14.72 -36.10
CA ASP A 150 -0.43 -15.91 -36.76
C ASP A 150 -0.63 -17.16 -35.89
N LEU A 151 -0.41 -17.05 -34.56
CA LEU A 151 -0.75 -18.12 -33.62
C LEU A 151 -2.22 -18.51 -33.70
N ARG A 152 -3.11 -17.51 -33.71
CA ARG A 152 -4.55 -17.72 -33.76
C ARG A 152 -4.95 -18.41 -35.07
N GLU A 153 -4.45 -17.93 -36.21
CA GLU A 153 -4.72 -18.54 -37.51
C GLU A 153 -4.32 -20.02 -37.51
N LYS A 154 -3.10 -20.37 -37.07
CA LYS A 154 -2.63 -21.76 -37.03
C LYS A 154 -3.39 -22.63 -36.05
N TYR A 155 -3.79 -22.09 -34.91
CA TYR A 155 -4.66 -22.78 -33.97
C TYR A 155 -6.03 -23.10 -34.58
N TYR A 156 -6.66 -22.14 -35.27
CA TYR A 156 -7.95 -22.37 -35.89
C TYR A 156 -7.87 -23.26 -37.14
N GLU A 157 -6.77 -23.23 -37.89
CA GLU A 157 -6.52 -24.13 -39.03
C GLU A 157 -6.23 -25.58 -38.59
N GLY A 158 -5.83 -25.80 -37.34
CA GLY A 158 -5.37 -27.10 -36.85
C GLY A 158 -3.96 -27.45 -37.36
N ASP A 159 -3.17 -26.47 -37.81
CA ASP A 159 -1.78 -26.66 -38.23
C ASP A 159 -0.86 -26.73 -37.00
N VAL A 160 -0.86 -27.90 -36.35
CA VAL A 160 -0.13 -28.15 -35.10
C VAL A 160 1.38 -28.00 -35.25
N GLU A 161 1.94 -28.23 -36.44
CA GLU A 161 3.37 -28.13 -36.69
C GLU A 161 3.82 -26.66 -36.71
N GLN A 162 3.13 -25.81 -37.48
CA GLN A 162 3.43 -24.38 -37.50
C GLN A 162 3.08 -23.71 -36.18
N LEU A 163 1.97 -24.12 -35.54
CA LEU A 163 1.61 -23.64 -34.21
C LEU A 163 2.73 -23.91 -33.20
N GLY A 164 3.28 -25.12 -33.17
CA GLY A 164 4.41 -25.47 -32.29
C GLY A 164 5.64 -24.60 -32.54
N ARG A 165 6.01 -24.38 -33.81
CA ARG A 165 7.15 -23.49 -34.15
C ARG A 165 6.95 -22.06 -33.67
N LEU A 166 5.72 -21.53 -33.78
CA LEU A 166 5.39 -20.19 -33.31
C LEU A 166 5.44 -20.10 -31.78
N VAL A 167 4.85 -21.08 -31.08
CA VAL A 167 4.89 -21.21 -29.61
C VAL A 167 6.33 -21.22 -29.11
N ASP A 168 7.18 -22.10 -29.64
CA ASP A 168 8.60 -22.19 -29.28
C ASP A 168 9.33 -20.87 -29.47
N SER A 169 9.04 -20.19 -30.56
CA SER A 169 9.72 -18.95 -30.92
C SER A 169 9.29 -17.78 -30.01
N ILE A 170 8.02 -17.70 -29.68
CA ILE A 170 7.49 -16.71 -28.72
C ILE A 170 8.05 -17.00 -27.34
N GLN A 171 8.05 -18.27 -26.91
CA GLN A 171 8.56 -18.67 -25.60
C GLN A 171 10.07 -18.37 -25.46
N LYS A 172 10.87 -18.55 -26.51
CA LYS A 172 12.29 -18.16 -26.51
C LYS A 172 12.53 -16.67 -26.30
N VAL A 173 11.61 -15.82 -26.73
CA VAL A 173 11.76 -14.35 -26.65
C VAL A 173 11.07 -13.74 -25.44
N ARG A 174 9.90 -14.25 -25.07
CA ARG A 174 9.06 -13.67 -24.00
C ARG A 174 8.96 -14.53 -22.74
N GLY A 175 9.45 -15.76 -22.77
CA GLY A 175 9.37 -16.71 -21.66
C GLY A 175 8.03 -17.45 -21.56
N GLU A 176 6.92 -16.84 -22.00
CA GLU A 176 5.57 -17.42 -21.95
C GLU A 176 4.74 -16.99 -23.18
N VAL A 177 3.74 -17.81 -23.53
CA VAL A 177 2.76 -17.51 -24.58
C VAL A 177 1.46 -17.01 -23.93
N SER A 178 0.99 -15.84 -24.36
CA SER A 178 -0.30 -15.27 -23.94
C SER A 178 -1.46 -15.99 -24.63
N TRP A 179 -1.89 -17.12 -24.06
CA TRP A 179 -2.94 -17.96 -24.65
C TRP A 179 -4.33 -17.32 -24.66
N GLU A 180 -4.57 -16.23 -23.91
CA GLU A 180 -5.77 -15.38 -24.00
C GLU A 180 -6.10 -15.04 -25.44
N PHE A 181 -5.05 -14.71 -26.22
CA PHE A 181 -5.25 -14.28 -27.57
C PHE A 181 -5.51 -15.41 -28.56
N VAL A 182 -5.63 -16.65 -28.13
CA VAL A 182 -5.83 -17.79 -29.02
C VAL A 182 -7.06 -18.57 -28.61
N LEU A 183 -7.22 -18.77 -27.30
CA LEU A 183 -8.22 -19.64 -26.70
C LEU A 183 -9.55 -18.93 -26.41
N HIS A 184 -9.77 -17.72 -26.92
CA HIS A 184 -11.05 -17.03 -26.78
C HIS A 184 -11.80 -16.91 -28.11
N PRO A 185 -13.09 -17.34 -28.17
CA PRO A 185 -13.77 -18.19 -27.18
C PRO A 185 -13.09 -19.56 -27.04
N LEU A 186 -13.23 -20.17 -25.87
CA LEU A 186 -12.66 -21.49 -25.60
C LEU A 186 -13.34 -22.51 -26.53
N ARG A 187 -12.55 -23.44 -27.07
CA ARG A 187 -13.04 -24.57 -27.89
C ARG A 187 -12.33 -25.85 -27.46
N VAL A 188 -12.92 -26.60 -26.53
CA VAL A 188 -12.33 -27.80 -25.94
C VAL A 188 -11.94 -28.83 -27.00
N GLU A 189 -12.74 -29.00 -28.06
CA GLU A 189 -12.41 -29.92 -29.15
C GLU A 189 -11.12 -29.54 -29.91
N LYS A 190 -10.85 -28.24 -30.09
CA LYS A 190 -9.58 -27.80 -30.71
C LYS A 190 -8.41 -27.96 -29.75
N LEU A 191 -8.61 -27.71 -28.46
CA LEU A 191 -7.61 -27.98 -27.41
C LEU A 191 -7.27 -29.47 -27.33
N ARG A 192 -8.27 -30.36 -27.45
CA ARG A 192 -8.10 -31.81 -27.45
C ARG A 192 -7.16 -32.27 -28.56
N ALA A 193 -7.21 -31.65 -29.73
CA ALA A 193 -6.35 -31.97 -30.87
C ALA A 193 -4.89 -31.48 -30.73
N LEU A 194 -4.55 -30.67 -29.72
CA LEU A 194 -3.21 -30.14 -29.56
C LEU A 194 -2.20 -31.20 -29.09
N PRO A 195 -0.92 -31.13 -29.53
CA PRO A 195 0.17 -31.92 -28.98
C PRO A 195 0.31 -31.74 -27.46
N PRO A 196 0.79 -32.75 -26.71
CA PRO A 196 0.84 -32.72 -25.24
C PRO A 196 1.48 -31.46 -24.62
N ASP A 197 2.63 -31.03 -25.13
CA ASP A 197 3.34 -29.87 -24.55
C ASP A 197 2.61 -28.55 -24.80
N ILE A 198 2.02 -28.39 -25.99
CA ILE A 198 1.23 -27.20 -26.35
C ILE A 198 -0.09 -27.20 -25.56
N PHE A 199 -0.76 -28.35 -25.50
CA PHE A 199 -1.95 -28.54 -24.69
C PHE A 199 -1.69 -28.18 -23.23
N ARG A 200 -0.59 -28.68 -22.63
CA ARG A 200 -0.22 -28.39 -21.25
C ARG A 200 -0.05 -26.89 -21.02
N SER A 201 0.72 -26.23 -21.88
CA SER A 201 0.92 -24.77 -21.79
C SER A 201 -0.40 -24.00 -21.89
N ALA A 202 -1.25 -24.35 -22.85
CA ALA A 202 -2.56 -23.73 -23.07
C ALA A 202 -3.53 -23.99 -21.89
N ALA A 203 -3.64 -25.23 -21.43
CA ALA A 203 -4.54 -25.65 -20.36
C ALA A 203 -4.14 -25.06 -19.01
N HIS A 204 -2.84 -25.03 -18.67
CA HIS A 204 -2.35 -24.41 -17.44
C HIS A 204 -2.55 -22.88 -17.45
N TRP A 205 -2.46 -22.24 -18.62
CA TRP A 205 -2.83 -20.84 -18.74
C TRP A 205 -4.33 -20.64 -18.47
N CYS A 206 -5.19 -21.50 -19.05
CA CYS A 206 -6.62 -21.43 -18.80
C CYS A 206 -6.95 -21.57 -17.32
N THR A 207 -6.29 -22.43 -16.53
CA THR A 207 -6.63 -22.54 -15.10
C THR A 207 -6.39 -21.27 -14.29
N ARG A 208 -5.42 -20.42 -14.70
CA ARG A 208 -5.21 -19.09 -14.10
C ARG A 208 -6.33 -18.11 -14.47
N GLU A 209 -6.85 -18.24 -15.68
CA GLU A 209 -7.73 -17.26 -16.33
C GLU A 209 -9.20 -17.69 -16.40
N VAL A 210 -9.54 -18.90 -15.97
CA VAL A 210 -10.93 -19.40 -15.87
C VAL A 210 -11.75 -18.58 -14.85
N THR A 211 -11.08 -17.92 -13.89
CA THR A 211 -11.74 -16.92 -13.04
C THR A 211 -12.16 -15.67 -13.81
N ASN A 212 -11.52 -15.41 -14.95
CA ASN A 212 -11.75 -14.26 -15.82
C ASN A 212 -12.63 -14.61 -17.01
N HIS A 213 -12.70 -15.83 -17.58
CA HIS A 213 -13.50 -16.08 -18.79
C HIS A 213 -14.28 -17.41 -18.87
N PRO A 214 -15.53 -17.42 -19.40
CA PRO A 214 -16.55 -18.38 -18.95
C PRO A 214 -16.73 -19.69 -19.71
N SER A 215 -16.44 -19.78 -20.99
CA SER A 215 -17.37 -20.53 -21.84
C SER A 215 -17.35 -22.06 -21.73
N GLU A 216 -16.28 -22.72 -21.25
CA GLU A 216 -16.21 -24.21 -21.27
C GLU A 216 -15.38 -24.81 -20.12
N ALA A 217 -15.35 -24.17 -18.95
CA ALA A 217 -14.45 -24.57 -17.84
C ALA A 217 -14.68 -26.01 -17.31
N GLY A 218 -15.90 -26.55 -17.43
CA GLY A 218 -16.21 -27.93 -17.06
C GLY A 218 -15.61 -28.94 -18.03
N GLU A 219 -15.86 -28.75 -19.33
CA GLU A 219 -15.30 -29.60 -20.39
C GLU A 219 -13.78 -29.54 -20.43
N LEU A 220 -13.20 -28.36 -20.14
CA LEU A 220 -11.77 -28.21 -19.98
C LEU A 220 -11.23 -29.03 -18.80
N LEU A 221 -11.90 -29.01 -17.64
CA LEU A 221 -11.50 -29.80 -16.47
C LEU A 221 -11.52 -31.30 -16.80
N ASP A 222 -12.57 -31.78 -17.46
CA ASP A 222 -12.67 -33.18 -17.90
C ASP A 222 -11.54 -33.55 -18.86
N LEU A 223 -11.26 -32.70 -19.85
CA LEU A 223 -10.15 -32.90 -20.80
C LEU A 223 -8.78 -32.88 -20.10
N MET A 224 -8.58 -31.99 -19.13
CA MET A 224 -7.35 -31.94 -18.34
C MET A 224 -7.16 -33.22 -17.53
N VAL A 225 -8.21 -33.71 -16.88
CA VAL A 225 -8.18 -34.97 -16.11
C VAL A 225 -7.88 -36.17 -17.03
N GLU A 226 -8.43 -36.18 -18.24
CA GLU A 226 -8.16 -37.21 -19.26
C GLU A 226 -6.68 -37.23 -19.68
N ARG A 227 -6.05 -36.05 -19.80
CA ARG A 227 -4.69 -35.89 -20.34
C ARG A 227 -3.62 -35.63 -19.28
N ALA A 228 -3.93 -35.79 -17.99
CA ALA A 228 -3.01 -35.48 -16.90
C ALA A 228 -1.86 -36.49 -16.81
N GLU A 229 -0.62 -36.02 -16.92
CA GLU A 229 0.57 -36.88 -16.87
C GLU A 229 1.58 -36.44 -15.80
N THR A 230 1.65 -35.14 -15.52
CA THR A 230 2.67 -34.53 -14.67
C THR A 230 2.11 -34.06 -13.33
N PRO A 231 2.95 -33.89 -12.30
CA PRO A 231 2.53 -33.23 -11.06
C PRO A 231 1.89 -31.86 -11.31
N GLU A 232 2.41 -31.09 -12.25
CA GLU A 232 1.91 -29.76 -12.60
C GLU A 232 0.49 -29.82 -13.20
N ASP A 233 0.18 -30.85 -13.99
CA ASP A 233 -1.17 -31.09 -14.51
C ASP A 233 -2.17 -31.34 -13.38
N TRP A 234 -1.85 -32.25 -12.46
CA TRP A 234 -2.71 -32.57 -11.32
C TRP A 234 -2.85 -31.39 -10.35
N ARG A 235 -1.81 -30.56 -10.18
CA ARG A 235 -1.90 -29.31 -9.43
C ARG A 235 -2.90 -28.34 -10.06
N ALA A 236 -2.82 -28.13 -11.37
CA ALA A 236 -3.71 -27.25 -12.11
C ALA A 236 -5.18 -27.76 -12.08
N ILE A 237 -5.38 -29.08 -12.21
CA ILE A 237 -6.68 -29.74 -12.06
C ILE A 237 -7.24 -29.51 -10.65
N GLY A 238 -6.43 -29.73 -9.62
CA GLY A 238 -6.85 -29.52 -8.22
C GLY A 238 -7.29 -28.07 -7.98
N MET A 239 -6.53 -27.10 -8.47
CA MET A 239 -6.87 -25.67 -8.37
C MET A 239 -8.21 -25.35 -9.07
N LEU A 240 -8.39 -25.80 -10.31
CA LEU A 240 -9.62 -25.56 -11.07
C LEU A 240 -10.83 -26.27 -10.42
N ALA A 241 -10.66 -27.50 -9.93
CA ALA A 241 -11.69 -28.24 -9.23
C ALA A 241 -12.15 -27.51 -7.95
N LEU A 242 -11.21 -26.95 -7.17
CA LEU A 242 -11.51 -26.18 -5.97
C LEU A 242 -12.33 -24.91 -6.28
N PHE A 243 -11.99 -24.17 -7.35
CA PHE A 243 -12.81 -23.03 -7.79
C PHE A 243 -14.25 -23.40 -8.12
N ARG A 244 -14.44 -24.61 -8.67
CA ARG A 244 -15.73 -25.16 -9.04
C ARG A 244 -16.46 -25.86 -7.89
N ALA A 245 -15.86 -25.88 -6.70
CA ALA A 245 -16.34 -26.67 -5.56
C ALA A 245 -16.51 -28.17 -5.88
N ASP A 246 -15.70 -28.70 -6.81
CA ASP A 246 -15.66 -30.12 -7.14
C ASP A 246 -14.66 -30.83 -6.22
N CYS A 247 -15.10 -31.10 -4.99
CA CYS A 247 -14.27 -31.78 -3.98
C CYS A 247 -13.84 -33.19 -4.42
N ALA A 248 -14.63 -33.86 -5.27
CA ALA A 248 -14.32 -35.20 -5.74
C ALA A 248 -13.11 -35.18 -6.70
N THR A 249 -13.11 -34.25 -7.66
CA THR A 249 -11.98 -34.08 -8.58
C THR A 249 -10.75 -33.53 -7.86
N ALA A 250 -10.92 -32.62 -6.90
CA ALA A 250 -9.81 -32.14 -6.07
C ALA A 250 -9.18 -33.29 -5.26
N GLY A 251 -10.00 -34.15 -4.63
CA GLY A 251 -9.52 -35.34 -3.91
C GLY A 251 -8.84 -36.35 -4.82
N ARG A 252 -9.37 -36.58 -6.03
CA ARG A 252 -8.72 -37.41 -7.06
C ARG A 252 -7.34 -36.87 -7.42
N ALA A 253 -7.21 -35.56 -7.65
CA ALA A 253 -5.93 -34.93 -7.94
C ALA A 253 -4.93 -35.10 -6.79
N THR A 254 -5.37 -34.94 -5.54
CA THR A 254 -4.55 -35.19 -4.35
C THR A 254 -4.02 -36.62 -4.30
N GLU A 255 -4.87 -37.64 -4.51
CA GLU A 255 -4.44 -39.04 -4.50
C GLU A 255 -3.53 -39.38 -5.67
N SER A 256 -3.81 -38.85 -6.87
CA SER A 256 -2.94 -38.99 -8.03
C SER A 256 -1.54 -38.45 -7.77
N LEU A 257 -1.44 -37.25 -7.16
CA LEU A 257 -0.15 -36.65 -6.80
C LEU A 257 0.62 -37.46 -5.75
N LYS A 258 -0.06 -38.03 -4.75
CA LYS A 258 0.57 -38.90 -3.74
C LYS A 258 1.12 -40.20 -4.35
N GLY A 259 0.50 -40.69 -5.42
CA GLY A 259 0.94 -41.87 -6.14
C GLY A 259 2.19 -41.65 -7.02
N LEU A 260 2.59 -40.40 -7.26
CA LEU A 260 3.78 -40.07 -8.04
C LEU A 260 5.03 -40.12 -7.16
N ASP A 261 6.11 -40.72 -7.66
CA ASP A 261 7.43 -40.72 -7.01
C ASP A 261 8.15 -39.38 -7.22
N SER A 262 7.58 -38.31 -6.65
CA SER A 262 8.12 -36.96 -6.71
C SER A 262 7.90 -36.23 -5.39
N PRO A 263 8.96 -35.78 -4.70
CA PRO A 263 8.82 -34.96 -3.51
C PRO A 263 8.00 -33.69 -3.74
N MET A 264 8.04 -33.12 -4.95
CA MET A 264 7.25 -31.94 -5.30
C MET A 264 5.78 -32.28 -5.54
N ALA A 265 5.47 -33.48 -6.05
CA ALA A 265 4.08 -33.93 -6.16
C ALA A 265 3.42 -34.04 -4.78
N LEU A 266 4.15 -34.52 -3.76
CA LEU A 266 3.65 -34.55 -2.38
C LEU A 266 3.41 -33.15 -1.80
N VAL A 267 4.24 -32.16 -2.15
CA VAL A 267 4.00 -30.75 -1.78
C VAL A 267 2.66 -30.29 -2.36
N MET A 268 2.49 -30.45 -3.68
CA MET A 268 1.26 -30.05 -4.39
C MET A 268 0.02 -30.79 -3.86
N ALA A 269 0.15 -32.06 -3.49
CA ALA A 269 -0.94 -32.83 -2.88
C ALA A 269 -1.39 -32.22 -1.55
N MET A 270 -0.45 -31.81 -0.71
CA MET A 270 -0.75 -31.17 0.58
C MET A 270 -1.32 -29.75 0.40
N GLU A 271 -0.88 -29.01 -0.63
CA GLU A 271 -1.45 -27.71 -0.98
C GLU A 271 -2.93 -27.81 -1.38
N ILE A 272 -3.28 -28.77 -2.26
CA ILE A 272 -4.68 -29.02 -2.64
C ILE A 272 -5.51 -29.41 -1.42
N ARG A 273 -4.96 -30.30 -0.56
CA ARG A 273 -5.64 -30.72 0.67
C ARG A 273 -5.89 -29.54 1.61
N GLY A 274 -4.89 -28.68 1.82
CA GLY A 274 -5.02 -27.50 2.67
C GLY A 274 -6.08 -26.53 2.15
N ALA A 275 -6.08 -26.27 0.85
CA ALA A 275 -7.10 -25.43 0.23
C ALA A 275 -8.50 -26.04 0.31
N ALA A 276 -8.64 -27.35 0.07
CA ALA A 276 -9.92 -28.04 0.22
C ALA A 276 -10.48 -27.92 1.65
N ALA A 277 -9.63 -28.14 2.66
CA ALA A 277 -10.01 -28.00 4.06
C ALA A 277 -10.43 -26.56 4.38
N PHE A 278 -9.65 -25.57 3.94
CA PHE A 278 -9.93 -24.15 4.13
C PHE A 278 -11.28 -23.72 3.55
N LEU A 279 -11.57 -24.15 2.32
CA LEU A 279 -12.81 -23.84 1.60
C LEU A 279 -14.03 -24.51 2.25
N ASN A 280 -13.84 -25.68 2.85
CA ASN A 280 -14.88 -26.41 3.60
C ASN A 280 -15.10 -25.87 5.02
N GLY A 281 -14.24 -24.95 5.50
CA GLY A 281 -14.32 -24.41 6.86
C GLY A 281 -13.50 -25.18 7.92
N ASP A 282 -12.76 -26.21 7.52
CA ASP A 282 -11.83 -26.96 8.38
C ASP A 282 -10.47 -26.24 8.46
N ASP A 283 -10.40 -25.23 9.32
CA ASP A 283 -9.20 -24.39 9.45
C ASP A 283 -8.01 -25.13 10.06
N GLU A 284 -8.23 -26.03 11.03
CA GLU A 284 -7.17 -26.83 11.65
C GLU A 284 -6.54 -27.79 10.62
N GLY A 285 -7.39 -28.48 9.85
CA GLY A 285 -6.95 -29.33 8.75
C GLY A 285 -6.23 -28.56 7.65
N ALA A 286 -6.68 -27.33 7.36
CA ALA A 286 -6.04 -26.45 6.38
C ALA A 286 -4.62 -26.06 6.79
N LEU A 287 -4.47 -25.53 8.02
CA LEU A 287 -3.19 -25.08 8.56
C LEU A 287 -2.20 -26.26 8.62
N SER A 288 -2.64 -27.41 9.16
CA SER A 288 -1.82 -28.62 9.23
C SER A 288 -1.32 -29.08 7.86
N ALA A 289 -2.19 -29.08 6.84
CA ALA A 289 -1.81 -29.51 5.49
C ALA A 289 -0.83 -28.53 4.82
N PHE A 290 -1.03 -27.22 4.97
CA PHE A 290 -0.10 -26.22 4.43
C PHE A 290 1.26 -26.23 5.14
N GLU A 291 1.31 -26.43 6.46
CA GLU A 291 2.59 -26.57 7.18
C GLU A 291 3.35 -27.84 6.75
N GLN A 292 2.63 -28.93 6.50
CA GLN A 292 3.20 -30.14 5.92
C GLN A 292 3.75 -29.88 4.52
N SER A 293 3.01 -29.18 3.66
CA SER A 293 3.48 -28.83 2.31
C SER A 293 4.77 -28.00 2.37
N MET A 294 4.84 -27.01 3.28
CA MET A 294 6.01 -26.17 3.50
C MET A 294 7.23 -26.96 3.99
N THR A 295 7.02 -27.91 4.90
CA THR A 295 8.07 -28.81 5.40
C THR A 295 8.61 -29.70 4.29
N LEU A 296 7.72 -30.30 3.51
CA LEU A 296 8.08 -31.12 2.35
C LEU A 296 8.83 -30.31 1.29
N TRP A 297 8.40 -29.08 1.00
CA TRP A 297 9.04 -28.21 0.03
C TRP A 297 10.47 -27.86 0.45
N ARG A 298 10.66 -27.43 1.71
CA ARG A 298 12.00 -27.13 2.26
C ARG A 298 12.92 -28.35 2.15
N LYS A 299 12.40 -29.55 2.41
CA LYS A 299 13.17 -30.81 2.26
C LYS A 299 13.51 -31.12 0.80
N ALA A 300 12.56 -30.95 -0.11
CA ALA A 300 12.71 -31.24 -1.53
C ALA A 300 13.70 -30.29 -2.23
N THR A 301 13.63 -28.99 -1.91
CA THR A 301 14.39 -27.95 -2.63
C THR A 301 15.62 -27.44 -1.89
N ARG A 302 15.75 -27.76 -0.59
CA ARG A 302 16.75 -27.19 0.33
C ARG A 302 16.69 -25.67 0.46
N LYS A 303 15.64 -25.01 -0.05
CA LYS A 303 15.39 -23.58 0.11
C LYS A 303 14.70 -23.32 1.44
N ARG A 304 15.11 -22.26 2.13
CA ARG A 304 14.50 -21.84 3.41
C ARG A 304 13.24 -21.00 3.20
N LYS A 305 13.26 -20.12 2.20
CA LYS A 305 12.12 -19.30 1.79
C LYS A 305 11.34 -20.03 0.70
N CYS A 306 10.15 -20.50 1.06
CA CYS A 306 9.19 -21.14 0.17
C CYS A 306 7.82 -20.51 0.42
N CYS A 307 6.97 -20.49 -0.58
CA CYS A 307 5.58 -20.07 -0.49
C CYS A 307 4.77 -21.08 -1.31
N PRO A 308 3.59 -21.55 -0.85
CA PRO A 308 2.77 -22.45 -1.63
C PRO A 308 2.49 -21.89 -3.03
N HIS A 309 2.29 -22.79 -4.00
CA HIS A 309 2.14 -22.37 -5.39
C HIS A 309 0.91 -21.49 -5.59
N ASP A 310 1.09 -20.31 -6.21
CA ASP A 310 -0.02 -19.56 -6.80
C ASP A 310 -1.10 -19.24 -5.72
N LEU A 311 -2.38 -19.47 -6.02
CA LEU A 311 -3.50 -19.27 -5.11
C LEU A 311 -3.48 -20.14 -3.84
N PHE A 312 -2.75 -21.26 -3.84
CA PHE A 312 -2.55 -22.02 -2.61
C PHE A 312 -1.85 -21.19 -1.53
N GLY A 313 -0.98 -20.25 -1.94
CA GLY A 313 -0.36 -19.31 -1.00
C GLY A 313 -1.37 -18.32 -0.41
N ILE A 314 -2.35 -17.88 -1.20
CA ILE A 314 -3.42 -16.98 -0.76
C ILE A 314 -4.32 -17.66 0.27
N TRP A 315 -4.74 -18.90 0.03
CA TRP A 315 -5.51 -19.67 1.01
C TRP A 315 -4.70 -19.97 2.27
N PHE A 316 -3.40 -20.24 2.17
CA PHE A 316 -2.57 -20.45 3.36
C PHE A 316 -2.42 -19.18 4.20
N VAL A 317 -2.15 -18.03 3.57
CA VAL A 317 -2.18 -16.73 4.27
C VAL A 317 -3.55 -16.50 4.91
N GLY A 318 -4.63 -16.86 4.21
CA GLY A 318 -5.99 -16.82 4.74
C GLY A 318 -6.22 -17.70 5.97
N SER A 319 -5.65 -18.91 6.01
CA SER A 319 -5.70 -19.80 7.19
C SER A 319 -4.99 -19.17 8.38
N LEU A 320 -3.81 -18.58 8.19
CA LEU A 320 -3.05 -17.90 9.25
C LEU A 320 -3.82 -16.68 9.79
N LEU A 321 -4.46 -15.91 8.91
CA LEU A 321 -5.31 -14.78 9.31
C LEU A 321 -6.53 -15.21 10.13
N ARG A 322 -7.13 -16.37 9.82
CA ARG A 322 -8.27 -16.91 10.59
C ARG A 322 -7.87 -17.38 11.99
N GLU A 323 -6.67 -17.95 12.13
CA GLU A 323 -6.13 -18.34 13.44
C GLU A 323 -5.87 -17.10 14.32
N GLY A 324 -5.35 -16.02 13.73
CA GLY A 324 -5.35 -14.68 14.34
C GLY A 324 -4.37 -14.46 15.50
N GLY A 325 -3.54 -15.44 15.84
CA GLY A 325 -2.47 -15.28 16.83
C GLY A 325 -1.33 -14.37 16.33
N ALA A 326 -0.57 -13.76 17.25
CA ALA A 326 0.44 -12.76 16.89
C ALA A 326 1.58 -13.34 16.04
N GLU A 327 1.95 -14.60 16.25
CA GLU A 327 2.97 -15.29 15.44
C GLU A 327 2.40 -15.61 14.05
N GLU A 328 1.15 -16.03 13.98
CA GLU A 328 0.43 -16.38 12.75
C GLU A 328 0.20 -15.15 11.87
N LEU A 329 -0.22 -14.03 12.44
CA LEU A 329 -0.39 -12.76 11.71
C LEU A 329 0.95 -12.23 11.16
N SER A 330 2.03 -12.36 11.93
CA SER A 330 3.39 -12.03 11.45
C SER A 330 3.81 -12.97 10.32
N ALA A 331 3.56 -14.27 10.46
CA ALA A 331 3.86 -15.26 9.42
C ALA A 331 3.02 -15.02 8.16
N ALA A 332 1.76 -14.60 8.30
CA ALA A 332 0.86 -14.25 7.20
C ALA A 332 1.42 -13.07 6.40
N ALA A 333 1.86 -12.00 7.07
CA ALA A 333 2.48 -10.84 6.43
C ALA A 333 3.78 -11.19 5.68
N GLU A 334 4.67 -11.97 6.31
CA GLU A 334 5.93 -12.41 5.68
C GLU A 334 5.69 -13.32 4.47
N LEU A 335 4.74 -14.25 4.58
CA LEU A 335 4.38 -15.16 3.50
C LEU A 335 3.73 -14.41 2.34
N ALA A 336 2.87 -13.43 2.64
CA ALA A 336 2.23 -12.58 1.65
C ALA A 336 3.26 -11.74 0.87
N ASP A 337 4.22 -11.09 1.54
CA ASP A 337 5.31 -10.36 0.87
C ASP A 337 6.18 -11.28 -0.01
N LEU A 338 6.43 -12.52 0.43
CA LEU A 338 7.14 -13.50 -0.40
C LEU A 338 6.31 -13.93 -1.62
N GLY A 339 5.02 -14.22 -1.42
CA GLY A 339 4.08 -14.62 -2.47
C GLY A 339 3.94 -13.55 -3.56
N ALA A 340 3.80 -12.28 -3.16
CA ALA A 340 3.74 -11.14 -4.08
C ALA A 340 4.94 -11.07 -5.05
N ARG A 341 6.14 -11.39 -4.55
CA ARG A 341 7.38 -11.40 -5.36
C ARG A 341 7.52 -12.65 -6.22
N MET A 342 7.04 -13.79 -5.74
CA MET A 342 7.15 -15.08 -6.45
C MET A 342 6.09 -15.23 -7.54
N TYR A 343 4.92 -14.62 -7.35
CA TYR A 343 3.78 -14.76 -8.23
C TYR A 343 3.22 -13.38 -8.65
N PRO A 344 3.89 -12.67 -9.59
CA PRO A 344 3.48 -11.32 -10.00
C PRO A 344 2.04 -11.23 -10.51
N GLY A 345 1.50 -12.31 -11.10
CA GLY A 345 0.10 -12.37 -11.53
C GLY A 345 -0.93 -12.28 -10.39
N TRP A 346 -0.50 -12.61 -9.16
CA TRP A 346 -1.34 -12.58 -7.95
C TRP A 346 -0.86 -11.53 -6.94
N GLN A 347 0.02 -10.62 -7.37
CA GLN A 347 0.66 -9.65 -6.48
C GLN A 347 -0.38 -8.84 -5.71
N ILE A 348 -1.45 -8.41 -6.36
CA ILE A 348 -2.53 -7.62 -5.75
C ILE A 348 -3.22 -8.39 -4.61
N CYS A 349 -3.53 -9.68 -4.82
CA CYS A 349 -4.15 -10.52 -3.79
C CYS A 349 -3.22 -10.65 -2.58
N PHE A 350 -1.92 -10.92 -2.82
CA PHE A 350 -0.94 -11.02 -1.75
C PHE A 350 -0.71 -9.68 -1.03
N ASP A 351 -0.57 -8.58 -1.76
CA ASP A 351 -0.41 -7.25 -1.17
C ASP A 351 -1.63 -6.86 -0.32
N ALA A 352 -2.85 -7.18 -0.77
CA ALA A 352 -4.06 -6.97 0.01
C ALA A 352 -4.08 -7.80 1.31
N LEU A 353 -3.63 -9.05 1.25
CA LEU A 353 -3.54 -9.90 2.45
C LEU A 353 -2.43 -9.49 3.40
N ARG A 354 -1.29 -9.03 2.90
CA ARG A 354 -0.23 -8.44 3.75
C ARG A 354 -0.79 -7.26 4.52
N ASP A 355 -1.44 -6.34 3.83
CA ASP A 355 -1.99 -5.14 4.46
C ASP A 355 -3.08 -5.48 5.47
N LEU A 356 -3.94 -6.47 5.17
CA LEU A 356 -4.90 -7.00 6.14
C LEU A 356 -4.19 -7.61 7.37
N SER A 357 -3.10 -8.36 7.19
CA SER A 357 -2.31 -8.97 8.28
C SER A 357 -1.71 -7.91 9.20
N GLU A 358 -1.16 -6.82 8.63
CA GLU A 358 -0.62 -5.69 9.38
C GLU A 358 -1.72 -4.97 10.16
N VAL A 359 -2.87 -4.72 9.54
CA VAL A 359 -4.02 -4.09 10.20
C VAL A 359 -4.57 -4.96 11.34
N MET A 360 -4.67 -6.27 11.12
CA MET A 360 -5.09 -7.23 12.15
C MET A 360 -4.10 -7.31 13.31
N SER A 361 -2.81 -7.07 13.05
CA SER A 361 -1.76 -6.99 14.08
C SER A 361 -1.73 -5.65 14.82
N GLY A 362 -2.64 -4.71 14.51
CA GLY A 362 -2.66 -3.36 15.07
C GLY A 362 -1.64 -2.41 14.46
N GLY A 363 -1.00 -2.78 13.34
CA GLY A 363 -0.11 -1.93 12.56
C GLY A 363 -0.87 -0.99 11.61
N GLU A 364 -0.13 -0.07 10.99
CA GLU A 364 -0.67 0.79 9.94
C GLU A 364 -0.61 0.12 8.57
N MET A 365 -1.51 0.56 7.69
CA MET A 365 -1.57 0.13 6.30
C MET A 365 -0.54 0.92 5.47
N VAL A 366 0.62 0.33 5.18
CA VAL A 366 1.75 0.99 4.48
C VAL A 366 1.81 0.63 2.98
N GLY A 367 0.95 -0.28 2.53
CA GLY A 367 1.04 -0.92 1.22
C GLY A 367 -0.02 -0.52 0.19
N PHE A 368 -0.50 -1.50 -0.58
CA PHE A 368 -1.56 -1.37 -1.60
C PHE A 368 -2.81 -0.67 -1.07
N GLY A 369 -3.15 -0.95 0.18
CA GLY A 369 -4.23 -0.35 0.92
C GLY A 369 -4.15 1.18 1.06
N SER A 370 -2.95 1.74 1.22
CA SER A 370 -2.74 3.20 1.34
C SER A 370 -3.05 3.97 0.06
N GLU A 371 -3.05 3.26 -1.08
CA GLU A 371 -3.30 3.80 -2.41
C GLU A 371 -4.74 3.56 -2.89
N LEU A 372 -5.58 2.87 -2.10
CA LEU A 372 -6.93 2.43 -2.49
C LEU A 372 -7.78 3.55 -3.09
N GLN A 373 -7.81 4.74 -2.48
CA GLN A 373 -8.58 5.88 -2.98
C GLN A 373 -8.11 6.34 -4.37
N ARG A 374 -6.80 6.31 -4.63
CA ARG A 374 -6.24 6.73 -5.92
C ARG A 374 -6.55 5.72 -7.01
N VAL A 375 -6.50 4.43 -6.68
CA VAL A 375 -6.63 3.37 -7.69
C VAL A 375 -8.08 2.95 -7.92
N ALA A 376 -8.97 3.07 -6.91
CA ALA A 376 -10.36 2.62 -6.96
C ALA A 376 -11.12 3.04 -8.23
N PRO A 377 -11.10 4.31 -8.70
CA PRO A 377 -11.85 4.70 -9.88
C PRO A 377 -11.43 3.94 -11.15
N THR A 378 -10.15 3.62 -11.29
CA THR A 378 -9.62 2.85 -12.43
C THR A 378 -10.05 1.39 -12.35
N TRP A 379 -9.96 0.78 -11.17
CA TRP A 379 -10.36 -0.62 -10.96
C TRP A 379 -11.87 -0.82 -11.14
N LEU A 380 -12.69 0.08 -10.61
CA LEU A 380 -14.14 0.03 -10.72
C LEU A 380 -14.67 0.39 -12.12
N SER A 381 -13.83 0.98 -12.96
CA SER A 381 -14.11 1.15 -14.39
C SER A 381 -13.89 -0.13 -15.21
N ASN A 382 -13.34 -1.20 -14.59
CA ASN A 382 -13.26 -2.51 -15.21
C ASN A 382 -14.69 -3.06 -15.43
N PRO A 383 -15.13 -3.24 -16.68
CA PRO A 383 -16.45 -3.83 -16.95
C PRO A 383 -16.50 -5.32 -16.53
N ASP A 384 -15.34 -5.97 -16.43
CA ASP A 384 -15.21 -7.41 -16.22
C ASP A 384 -14.39 -7.69 -14.93
N PRO A 385 -14.96 -7.49 -13.73
CA PRO A 385 -14.25 -7.80 -12.49
C PRO A 385 -13.97 -9.30 -12.37
N GLY A 386 -12.78 -9.64 -11.88
CA GLY A 386 -12.28 -10.98 -11.63
C GLY A 386 -11.85 -11.20 -10.17
N LEU A 387 -11.00 -12.21 -9.95
CA LEU A 387 -10.59 -12.59 -8.59
C LEU A 387 -9.77 -11.50 -7.88
N CYS A 388 -8.84 -10.85 -8.58
CA CYS A 388 -8.06 -9.75 -7.99
C CYS A 388 -8.95 -8.60 -7.52
N ASP A 389 -10.04 -8.32 -8.24
CA ASP A 389 -11.03 -7.31 -7.87
C ASP A 389 -11.77 -7.70 -6.58
N LEU A 390 -12.05 -8.99 -6.35
CA LEU A 390 -12.62 -9.45 -5.06
C LEU A 390 -11.72 -9.06 -3.88
N PHE A 391 -10.41 -9.34 -3.97
CA PHE A 391 -9.47 -9.02 -2.90
C PHE A 391 -9.32 -7.52 -2.69
N PHE A 392 -9.38 -6.74 -3.78
CA PHE A 392 -9.48 -5.29 -3.71
C PHE A 392 -10.73 -4.83 -2.96
N PHE A 393 -11.91 -5.32 -3.34
CA PHE A 393 -13.18 -4.97 -2.69
C PHE A 393 -13.23 -5.41 -1.23
N MET A 394 -12.63 -6.56 -0.92
CA MET A 394 -12.53 -7.10 0.43
C MET A 394 -11.69 -6.19 1.31
N LEU A 395 -10.47 -5.81 0.87
CA LEU A 395 -9.62 -4.89 1.62
C LEU A 395 -10.31 -3.54 1.80
N ALA A 396 -10.95 -3.02 0.75
CA ALA A 396 -11.69 -1.78 0.82
C ALA A 396 -12.84 -1.83 1.85
N TYR A 397 -13.61 -2.92 1.86
CA TYR A 397 -14.70 -3.15 2.80
C TYR A 397 -14.20 -3.19 4.25
N LEU A 398 -13.17 -4.00 4.51
CA LEU A 398 -12.67 -4.30 5.84
C LEU A 398 -11.93 -3.11 6.48
N VAL A 399 -11.31 -2.24 5.66
CA VAL A 399 -10.41 -1.18 6.18
C VAL A 399 -10.93 0.24 5.96
N THR A 400 -11.72 0.48 4.90
CA THR A 400 -11.95 1.84 4.39
C THR A 400 -13.40 2.13 3.99
N ARG A 401 -14.39 1.43 4.55
CA ARG A 401 -15.83 1.51 4.20
C ARG A 401 -16.37 2.93 3.92
N GLU A 402 -15.84 3.96 4.60
CA GLU A 402 -16.24 5.37 4.47
C GLU A 402 -15.59 6.13 3.29
N ASN A 403 -14.50 5.62 2.71
CA ASN A 403 -13.62 6.34 1.77
C ASN A 403 -13.90 6.10 0.27
N LEU A 404 -14.94 5.32 -0.08
CA LEU A 404 -15.33 5.05 -1.47
C LEU A 404 -16.62 5.80 -1.89
N SER A 405 -16.91 6.96 -1.28
CA SER A 405 -18.09 7.75 -1.59
C SER A 405 -18.22 8.05 -3.09
N GLY A 406 -19.33 7.63 -3.71
CA GLY A 406 -19.61 7.84 -5.14
C GLY A 406 -19.38 6.61 -6.03
N VAL A 407 -18.95 5.49 -5.47
CA VAL A 407 -18.75 4.22 -6.17
C VAL A 407 -19.84 3.22 -5.80
N ASP A 408 -20.42 2.54 -6.79
CA ASP A 408 -21.35 1.42 -6.58
C ASP A 408 -20.61 0.07 -6.51
N CYS A 409 -19.96 -0.19 -5.37
CA CYS A 409 -19.26 -1.46 -5.11
C CYS A 409 -20.21 -2.66 -5.14
N ALA A 410 -21.45 -2.48 -4.68
CA ALA A 410 -22.45 -3.54 -4.67
C ALA A 410 -22.81 -3.99 -6.09
N ALA A 411 -22.98 -3.06 -7.03
CA ALA A 411 -23.20 -3.40 -8.44
C ALA A 411 -21.97 -4.08 -9.08
N ALA A 412 -20.75 -3.67 -8.73
CA ALA A 412 -19.54 -4.34 -9.24
C ALA A 412 -19.42 -5.79 -8.72
N LEU A 413 -19.70 -6.00 -7.44
CA LEU A 413 -19.73 -7.34 -6.83
C LEU A 413 -20.87 -8.20 -7.38
N GLU A 414 -22.01 -7.60 -7.73
CA GLU A 414 -23.10 -8.32 -8.41
C GLU A 414 -22.69 -8.80 -9.80
N ARG A 415 -22.02 -7.95 -10.60
CA ARG A 415 -21.48 -8.35 -11.90
C ARG A 415 -20.45 -9.48 -11.76
N LEU A 416 -19.56 -9.38 -10.77
CA LEU A 416 -18.60 -10.43 -10.46
C LEU A 416 -19.33 -11.75 -10.12
N ARG A 417 -20.32 -11.69 -9.22
CA ARG A 417 -21.14 -12.83 -8.82
C ARG A 417 -21.82 -13.51 -10.01
N GLU A 418 -22.52 -12.74 -10.84
CA GLU A 418 -23.20 -13.26 -12.03
C GLU A 418 -22.24 -13.93 -13.00
N ARG A 419 -21.08 -13.32 -13.23
CA ARG A 419 -20.03 -13.89 -14.06
C ARG A 419 -19.52 -15.20 -13.46
N SER A 420 -19.10 -15.18 -12.20
CA SER A 420 -18.54 -16.36 -11.53
C SER A 420 -19.53 -17.51 -11.47
N GLN A 421 -20.83 -17.23 -11.28
CA GLN A 421 -21.87 -18.25 -11.34
C GLN A 421 -21.99 -18.85 -12.75
N ARG A 422 -21.95 -18.02 -13.80
CA ARG A 422 -21.99 -18.50 -15.20
C ARG A 422 -20.78 -19.34 -15.58
N VAL A 423 -19.58 -18.99 -15.11
CA VAL A 423 -18.35 -19.75 -15.41
C VAL A 423 -18.23 -21.02 -14.56
N GLY A 424 -19.10 -21.18 -13.55
CA GLY A 424 -19.03 -22.25 -12.56
C GLY A 424 -17.92 -22.07 -11.52
N ALA A 425 -17.36 -20.87 -11.35
CA ALA A 425 -16.48 -20.52 -10.23
C ALA A 425 -17.32 -20.28 -8.97
N LEU A 426 -17.88 -21.37 -8.43
CA LEU A 426 -18.88 -21.33 -7.36
C LEU A 426 -18.36 -20.66 -6.09
N TRP A 427 -17.09 -20.87 -5.74
CA TRP A 427 -16.49 -20.20 -4.58
C TRP A 427 -16.45 -18.69 -4.74
N LEU A 428 -15.98 -18.20 -5.90
CA LEU A 428 -15.90 -16.77 -6.18
C LEU A 428 -17.29 -16.11 -6.23
N ALA A 429 -18.29 -16.83 -6.76
CA ALA A 429 -19.68 -16.37 -6.73
C ALA A 429 -20.23 -16.24 -5.29
N ALA A 430 -19.90 -17.19 -4.41
CA ALA A 430 -20.30 -17.16 -3.01
C ALA A 430 -19.63 -16.01 -2.25
N GLU A 431 -18.32 -15.80 -2.45
CA GLU A 431 -17.56 -14.68 -1.87
C GLU A 431 -18.09 -13.32 -2.34
N ALA A 432 -18.31 -13.16 -3.65
CA ALA A 432 -18.86 -11.92 -4.20
C ALA A 432 -20.26 -11.62 -3.64
N SER A 433 -21.10 -12.65 -3.45
CA SER A 433 -22.44 -12.50 -2.85
C SER A 433 -22.35 -12.05 -1.39
N ALA A 434 -21.50 -12.68 -0.58
CA ALA A 434 -21.33 -12.35 0.83
C ALA A 434 -20.78 -10.94 1.01
N LEU A 435 -19.76 -10.58 0.24
CA LEU A 435 -19.17 -9.25 0.30
C LEU A 435 -20.15 -8.17 -0.17
N ARG A 436 -20.94 -8.43 -1.23
CA ARG A 436 -22.02 -7.53 -1.69
C ARG A 436 -23.02 -7.25 -0.58
N ASP A 437 -23.49 -8.30 0.09
CA ASP A 437 -24.48 -8.18 1.17
C ASP A 437 -23.91 -7.39 2.35
N ALA A 438 -22.63 -7.60 2.67
CA ALA A 438 -21.91 -6.87 3.70
C ALA A 438 -21.76 -5.37 3.35
N TRP A 439 -21.49 -5.05 2.08
CA TRP A 439 -21.46 -3.66 1.59
C TRP A 439 -22.82 -2.97 1.70
N LEU A 440 -23.89 -3.65 1.28
CA LEU A 440 -25.26 -3.12 1.36
C LEU A 440 -25.69 -2.88 2.81
N GLY A 441 -25.31 -3.77 3.73
CA GLY A 441 -25.73 -3.73 5.13
C GLY A 441 -27.21 -4.07 5.37
N ASN A 442 -28.07 -3.94 4.36
CA ASN A 442 -29.48 -4.30 4.36
C ASN A 442 -29.91 -4.97 3.02
N PRO A 443 -29.31 -6.11 2.65
CA PRO A 443 -29.71 -6.83 1.45
C PRO A 443 -31.20 -7.22 1.49
N SER A 444 -31.82 -7.33 0.31
CA SER A 444 -33.19 -7.84 0.20
C SER A 444 -33.25 -9.34 0.55
N ALA A 445 -34.42 -9.82 0.98
CA ALA A 445 -34.63 -11.25 1.29
C ALA A 445 -34.29 -12.19 0.10
N ALA A 446 -34.42 -11.71 -1.14
CA ALA A 446 -34.01 -12.45 -2.33
C ALA A 446 -32.48 -12.59 -2.42
N GLN A 447 -31.75 -11.52 -2.11
CA GLN A 447 -30.28 -11.51 -2.08
C GLN A 447 -29.74 -12.39 -0.95
N GLU A 448 -30.31 -12.31 0.25
CA GLU A 448 -29.93 -13.18 1.38
C GLU A 448 -30.12 -14.66 1.05
N LYS A 449 -31.27 -15.00 0.46
CA LYS A 449 -31.56 -16.38 0.03
C LYS A 449 -30.59 -16.86 -1.05
N GLN A 450 -30.21 -15.99 -1.99
CA GLN A 450 -29.23 -16.30 -3.02
C GLN A 450 -27.85 -16.57 -2.42
N THR A 451 -27.39 -15.71 -1.50
CA THR A 451 -26.11 -15.89 -0.80
C THR A 451 -26.09 -17.20 -0.01
N ALA A 452 -27.13 -17.49 0.77
CA ALA A 452 -27.25 -18.75 1.49
C ALA A 452 -27.22 -19.98 0.56
N ALA A 453 -27.88 -19.89 -0.61
CA ALA A 453 -27.87 -20.96 -1.61
C ALA A 453 -26.48 -21.19 -2.24
N HIS A 454 -25.69 -20.12 -2.43
CA HIS A 454 -24.31 -20.26 -2.90
C HIS A 454 -23.41 -20.94 -1.86
N TRP A 455 -23.48 -20.53 -0.60
CA TRP A 455 -22.69 -21.12 0.48
C TRP A 455 -23.05 -22.58 0.76
N ALA A 456 -24.34 -22.92 0.74
CA ALA A 456 -24.80 -24.30 0.91
C ALA A 456 -24.24 -25.27 -0.14
N ARG A 457 -23.82 -24.79 -1.32
CA ARG A 457 -23.19 -25.61 -2.36
C ARG A 457 -21.72 -25.91 -2.08
N LEU A 458 -21.04 -25.08 -1.28
CA LEU A 458 -19.63 -25.26 -0.95
C LEU A 458 -19.44 -26.24 0.21
N GLY A 459 -20.41 -26.31 1.12
CA GLY A 459 -20.41 -27.24 2.24
C GLY A 459 -21.20 -26.69 3.42
N PRO A 460 -21.59 -27.54 4.38
CA PRO A 460 -22.36 -27.12 5.56
C PRO A 460 -21.57 -26.20 6.51
N GLU A 461 -20.25 -26.31 6.52
CA GLU A 461 -19.34 -25.53 7.37
C GLU A 461 -18.59 -24.42 6.60
N ALA A 462 -18.84 -24.31 5.29
CA ALA A 462 -18.22 -23.30 4.45
C ALA A 462 -18.67 -21.89 4.89
N ARG A 463 -17.70 -20.97 4.97
CA ARG A 463 -17.93 -19.60 5.43
C ARG A 463 -17.17 -18.56 4.59
N PRO A 464 -17.74 -17.34 4.41
CA PRO A 464 -17.12 -16.30 3.59
C PRO A 464 -15.77 -15.87 4.12
N PHE A 465 -14.72 -16.06 3.34
CA PHE A 465 -13.40 -15.51 3.63
C PHE A 465 -13.44 -13.99 3.69
N SER A 466 -14.05 -13.37 2.67
CA SER A 466 -14.07 -11.92 2.49
C SER A 466 -14.70 -11.12 3.64
N THR A 467 -15.52 -11.76 4.47
CA THR A 467 -16.19 -11.14 5.61
C THR A 467 -15.93 -11.86 6.93
N SER A 468 -14.99 -12.83 6.97
CA SER A 468 -14.64 -13.56 8.20
C SER A 468 -13.73 -12.77 9.13
N PHE A 469 -13.15 -11.66 8.65
CA PHE A 469 -12.21 -10.85 9.42
C PHE A 469 -12.94 -9.70 10.09
N SER A 470 -12.61 -9.47 11.36
CA SER A 470 -12.97 -8.25 12.08
C SER A 470 -11.67 -7.52 12.41
N PRO A 471 -11.13 -6.70 11.49
CA PRO A 471 -9.99 -5.86 11.81
C PRO A 471 -10.33 -5.00 13.04
N PRO A 472 -9.38 -4.77 13.96
CA PRO A 472 -9.65 -3.93 15.11
C PRO A 472 -10.14 -2.56 14.66
N GLU A 473 -11.13 -1.99 15.33
CA GLU A 473 -11.61 -0.64 15.01
C GLU A 473 -10.46 0.37 15.14
N ALA A 474 -10.57 1.56 14.52
CA ALA A 474 -9.48 2.55 14.51
C ALA A 474 -8.92 2.88 15.90
N TRP A 475 -9.79 2.86 16.92
CA TRP A 475 -9.41 3.06 18.31
C TRP A 475 -8.82 1.80 18.98
N GLU A 476 -9.19 0.58 18.57
CA GLU A 476 -8.56 -0.65 19.06
C GLU A 476 -7.16 -0.84 18.47
N ARG A 477 -6.95 -0.46 17.20
CA ARG A 477 -5.62 -0.42 16.56
C ARG A 477 -4.69 0.52 17.32
N THR A 478 -5.21 1.68 17.71
CA THR A 478 -4.52 2.65 18.57
C THR A 478 -4.07 2.02 19.89
N VAL A 479 -4.93 1.23 20.54
CA VAL A 479 -4.60 0.59 21.83
C VAL A 479 -3.60 -0.57 21.66
N LEU A 480 -3.78 -1.44 20.66
CA LEU A 480 -2.86 -2.56 20.36
C LEU A 480 -1.47 -2.07 19.92
N ALA A 481 -1.41 -0.98 19.14
CA ALA A 481 -0.15 -0.32 18.77
C ALA A 481 0.58 0.22 20.01
N LEU A 482 -0.13 0.83 20.96
CA LEU A 482 0.46 1.31 22.21
C LEU A 482 1.02 0.16 23.07
N GLU A 483 0.34 -1.00 23.09
CA GLU A 483 0.78 -2.20 23.84
C GLU A 483 2.04 -2.84 23.22
N SER A 484 2.12 -2.96 21.89
CA SER A 484 3.26 -3.54 21.19
C SER A 484 4.52 -2.66 21.23
N LEU A 485 4.36 -1.33 21.31
CA LEU A 485 5.44 -0.36 21.46
C LEU A 485 6.14 -0.46 22.82
N GLY A 486 5.43 -0.86 23.88
CA GLY A 486 6.00 -1.05 25.21
C GLY A 486 7.11 -2.11 25.27
N HIS A 487 7.04 -3.12 24.39
CA HIS A 487 7.99 -4.24 24.41
C HIS A 487 9.30 -3.98 23.64
N LYS A 488 9.36 -3.00 22.71
CA LYS A 488 10.51 -2.79 21.81
C LYS A 488 11.60 -1.84 22.34
N PHE A 489 11.39 -1.09 23.43
CA PHE A 489 12.30 0.00 23.85
C PHE A 489 13.02 -0.18 25.21
N ALA A 490 13.02 -1.38 25.81
CA ALA A 490 13.75 -1.63 27.05
C ALA A 490 15.28 -1.79 26.81
N GLY A 491 16.06 -0.68 26.87
CA GLY A 491 17.51 -0.75 26.64
C GLY A 491 18.39 0.45 27.07
N LYS A 492 18.72 0.52 28.36
CA LYS A 492 19.91 1.10 29.07
C LYS A 492 20.69 2.31 28.48
N GLY A 493 20.59 3.47 29.14
CA GLY A 493 21.54 4.60 29.03
C GLY A 493 22.63 4.62 30.10
N LYS A 494 23.88 5.00 29.74
CA LYS A 494 24.99 5.28 30.67
C LYS A 494 25.54 6.71 30.50
N LYS A 495 25.57 7.47 31.60
CA LYS A 495 26.21 8.79 31.76
C LYS A 495 27.73 8.68 31.94
N LYS A 496 28.50 9.69 31.51
CA LYS A 496 29.87 9.97 32.03
C LYS A 496 30.13 11.46 32.23
N LYS A 497 30.83 11.77 33.33
CA LYS A 497 31.20 13.09 33.87
C LYS A 497 32.47 13.66 33.20
N GLY A 498 32.54 14.99 33.11
CA GLY A 498 33.67 15.74 32.54
C GLY A 498 34.77 16.15 33.54
N ALA A 499 35.79 16.82 33.01
CA ALA A 499 36.87 17.47 33.78
C ALA A 499 37.29 18.82 33.12
N LYS A 500 37.58 19.82 33.96
CA LYS A 500 37.99 21.21 33.61
C LYS A 500 39.52 21.38 33.65
N LYS A 501 40.09 22.28 32.84
CA LYS A 501 41.10 23.30 33.26
C LYS A 501 41.32 24.45 32.25
N LYS A 502 41.99 25.52 32.72
CA LYS A 502 41.83 26.97 32.44
C LYS A 502 42.65 27.60 31.30
N ALA A 503 41.97 28.49 30.56
CA ALA A 503 42.21 29.88 30.10
C ALA A 503 43.61 30.48 29.80
N ALA A 504 43.72 31.05 28.58
CA ALA A 504 44.53 32.22 28.21
C ALA A 504 43.73 33.14 27.25
N ALA A 505 44.00 34.46 27.29
CA ALA A 505 43.44 35.60 26.51
C ALA A 505 42.14 35.36 25.69
N LYS A 506 41.02 35.89 26.20
CA LYS A 506 39.65 35.56 25.77
C LYS A 506 39.29 36.14 24.40
N LYS A 507 39.51 35.35 23.36
CA LYS A 507 38.57 35.32 22.23
C LYS A 507 37.23 34.74 22.73
N GLN A 508 36.14 35.06 22.06
CA GLN A 508 34.81 34.53 22.36
C GLN A 508 34.09 34.24 21.06
N LEU A 509 33.48 33.07 20.94
CA LEU A 509 32.57 32.78 19.83
C LEU A 509 31.16 33.17 20.27
N ILE A 510 30.45 33.88 19.41
CA ILE A 510 29.00 34.09 19.52
C ILE A 510 28.32 33.48 18.30
N TRP A 511 27.05 33.13 18.45
CA TRP A 511 26.23 32.61 17.37
C TRP A 511 25.14 33.60 17.02
N CYS A 512 25.15 34.11 15.78
CA CYS A 512 24.10 34.95 15.26
C CYS A 512 23.03 34.05 14.62
N LEU A 513 21.84 34.02 15.21
CA LEU A 513 20.68 33.27 14.72
C LEU A 513 19.77 34.20 13.92
N THR A 514 19.56 33.88 12.65
CA THR A 514 18.64 34.61 11.77
C THR A 514 17.51 33.68 11.36
N ILE A 515 16.27 34.11 11.55
CA ILE A 515 15.05 33.39 11.16
C ILE A 515 14.51 34.02 9.87
N TYR A 516 14.05 33.17 8.96
CA TYR A 516 13.37 33.49 7.70
C TYR A 516 12.04 32.72 7.64
N ASP A 517 11.17 33.07 6.70
CA ASP A 517 9.86 32.41 6.52
C ASP A 517 9.97 30.89 6.26
N TYR A 518 11.08 30.43 5.67
CA TYR A 518 11.31 29.02 5.30
C TYR A 518 12.43 28.34 6.10
N GLY A 519 12.83 28.90 7.25
CA GLY A 519 13.81 28.26 8.14
C GLY A 519 14.75 29.24 8.82
N TRP A 520 15.90 28.76 9.31
CA TRP A 520 16.86 29.58 10.05
C TRP A 520 18.30 29.32 9.62
N ASN A 521 19.17 30.29 9.90
CA ASN A 521 20.61 30.19 9.70
C ASN A 521 21.37 30.59 10.96
N LEU A 522 22.51 29.93 11.20
CA LEU A 522 23.35 30.16 12.37
C LEU A 522 24.76 30.53 11.91
N GLN A 523 25.14 31.78 12.15
CA GLN A 523 26.43 32.33 11.74
C GLN A 523 27.37 32.48 12.96
N PRO A 524 28.48 31.75 13.02
CA PRO A 524 29.48 31.93 14.08
C PRO A 524 30.34 33.18 13.85
N ILE A 525 30.59 33.94 14.92
CA ILE A 525 31.36 35.19 14.92
C ILE A 525 32.38 35.18 16.06
N GLU A 526 33.66 35.28 15.73
CA GLU A 526 34.76 35.33 16.70
C GLU A 526 35.01 36.80 17.09
N ARG A 527 34.90 37.11 18.38
CA ARG A 527 35.18 38.43 18.97
C ARG A 527 36.42 38.39 19.83
N THR A 528 37.13 39.50 19.88
CA THR A 528 38.28 39.71 20.76
C THR A 528 37.88 40.61 21.92
N VAL A 529 38.19 40.19 23.14
CA VAL A 529 38.05 41.02 24.35
C VAL A 529 39.35 41.77 24.54
N SER A 530 39.32 43.10 24.45
CA SER A 530 40.50 43.94 24.73
C SER A 530 40.88 43.92 26.21
N ALA A 531 42.10 44.32 26.55
CA ALA A 531 42.59 44.41 27.93
C ALA A 531 41.75 45.35 28.85
N LYS A 532 40.93 46.25 28.26
CA LYS A 532 39.99 47.14 28.96
C LYS A 532 38.54 46.64 28.96
N GLY A 533 38.29 45.39 28.56
CA GLY A 533 36.96 44.78 28.53
C GLY A 533 36.08 45.17 27.33
N LYS A 534 36.52 46.06 26.44
CA LYS A 534 35.77 46.39 25.20
C LYS A 534 35.83 45.23 24.21
N LEU A 535 34.67 44.81 23.72
CA LEU A 535 34.48 43.74 22.74
C LEU A 535 34.54 44.30 21.31
N SER A 536 35.28 43.66 20.41
CA SER A 536 35.30 44.04 18.99
C SER A 536 33.96 43.73 18.28
N LYS A 537 33.72 44.28 17.08
CA LYS A 537 32.53 43.94 16.26
C LYS A 537 32.49 42.47 15.82
N GLY A 538 33.61 41.76 15.93
CA GLY A 538 33.74 40.35 15.59
C GLY A 538 34.05 40.10 14.11
N ARG A 539 34.52 38.89 13.81
CA ARG A 539 34.78 38.40 12.45
C ARG A 539 34.04 37.09 12.23
N ARG A 540 33.29 36.98 11.14
CA ARG A 540 32.63 35.73 10.74
C ARG A 540 33.65 34.58 10.66
N VAL A 541 33.29 33.43 11.21
CA VAL A 541 34.07 32.20 11.13
C VAL A 541 33.43 31.30 10.08
N SER A 542 34.23 30.65 9.23
CA SER A 542 33.68 29.68 8.28
C SER A 542 33.37 28.35 8.97
N LEU A 543 32.30 27.67 8.53
CA LEU A 543 31.94 26.33 9.03
C LEU A 543 33.08 25.32 8.80
N LYS A 544 33.81 25.46 7.68
CA LYS A 544 35.05 24.71 7.40
C LYS A 544 36.06 24.82 8.54
N ARG A 545 36.35 26.04 9.02
CA ARG A 545 37.31 26.27 10.10
C ARG A 545 36.83 25.68 11.43
N LEU A 546 35.53 25.76 11.73
CA LEU A 546 34.98 25.12 12.92
C LEU A 546 35.02 23.59 12.83
N LYS A 547 34.74 23.00 11.67
CA LYS A 547 34.79 21.54 11.49
C LYS A 547 36.21 20.99 11.57
N GLU A 548 37.15 21.62 10.86
CA GLU A 548 38.50 21.07 10.66
C GLU A 548 39.50 21.51 11.73
N ARG A 549 39.29 22.67 12.35
CA ARG A 549 40.29 23.33 13.23
C ARG A 549 39.74 23.77 14.58
N ASN A 550 38.62 23.21 15.06
CA ASN A 550 38.10 23.55 16.40
C ASN A 550 39.09 23.24 17.54
N ALA A 551 39.97 22.25 17.37
CA ALA A 551 40.99 21.89 18.36
C ALA A 551 42.05 23.01 18.53
N GLU A 552 42.30 23.78 17.47
CA GLU A 552 43.21 24.94 17.46
C GLU A 552 42.56 26.22 18.02
N MET A 553 41.28 26.15 18.41
CA MET A 553 40.50 27.29 18.90
C MET A 553 40.22 27.14 20.41
N PRO A 554 41.16 27.55 21.28
CA PRO A 554 41.08 27.30 22.72
C PRO A 554 39.94 28.05 23.43
N HIS A 555 39.37 29.06 22.77
CA HIS A 555 38.29 29.89 23.30
C HIS A 555 36.88 29.30 23.10
N LEU A 556 36.75 28.22 22.32
CA LEU A 556 35.47 27.53 22.16
C LEU A 556 35.06 26.90 23.50
N THR A 557 33.80 27.09 23.87
CA THR A 557 33.16 26.38 24.97
C THR A 557 32.89 24.92 24.60
N GLU A 558 32.46 24.11 25.56
CA GLU A 558 32.04 22.74 25.29
C GLU A 558 30.81 22.69 24.36
N GLN A 559 29.87 23.62 24.52
CA GLN A 559 28.71 23.72 23.64
C GLN A 559 29.12 24.15 22.22
N ASP A 560 30.06 25.08 22.06
CA ASP A 560 30.59 25.45 20.74
C ASP A 560 31.24 24.25 20.01
N ARG A 561 31.97 23.41 20.76
CA ARG A 561 32.59 22.19 20.20
C ARG A 561 31.55 21.17 19.77
N LYS A 562 30.47 20.99 20.55
CA LYS A 562 29.34 20.13 20.15
C LYS A 562 28.68 20.63 18.87
N LEU A 563 28.40 21.92 18.77
CA LEU A 563 27.85 22.53 17.55
C LEU A 563 28.75 22.32 16.33
N ALA A 564 30.07 22.38 16.51
CA ALA A 564 31.02 22.10 15.44
C ALA A 564 31.01 20.63 14.96
N MET A 565 30.61 19.68 15.80
CA MET A 565 30.49 18.27 15.41
C MET A 565 29.37 18.05 14.39
N HIS A 566 28.31 18.86 14.45
CA HIS A 566 27.16 18.83 13.54
C HIS A 566 27.43 19.43 12.16
N ILE A 567 28.64 19.90 11.89
CA ILE A 567 29.02 20.40 10.56
C ILE A 567 29.47 19.21 9.70
N SER A 568 28.87 19.03 8.53
CA SER A 568 29.19 17.97 7.57
C SER A 568 29.78 18.53 6.28
N ARG A 569 30.70 17.78 5.67
CA ARG A 569 31.33 18.10 4.38
C ARG A 569 30.55 17.39 3.27
N TYR A 570 30.24 18.10 2.19
CA TYR A 570 29.62 17.53 1.00
C TYR A 570 30.28 18.05 -0.28
N SER A 571 30.11 17.33 -1.37
CA SER A 571 30.66 17.69 -2.69
C SER A 571 29.54 18.16 -3.59
N THR A 572 29.69 19.33 -4.19
CA THR A 572 28.74 19.88 -5.17
C THR A 572 29.57 20.39 -6.36
N TRP A 573 29.35 19.84 -7.55
CA TRP A 573 30.06 20.25 -8.79
C TRP A 573 31.60 20.29 -8.67
N GLY A 574 32.19 19.39 -7.88
CA GLY A 574 33.65 19.32 -7.68
C GLY A 574 34.21 20.29 -6.63
N SER A 575 33.41 21.21 -6.07
CA SER A 575 33.78 21.99 -4.88
C SER A 575 33.36 21.28 -3.60
N GLN A 576 34.15 21.46 -2.55
CA GLN A 576 33.85 20.94 -1.22
C GLN A 576 33.24 22.03 -0.35
N ASP A 577 32.00 21.81 0.05
CA ASP A 577 31.22 22.72 0.88
C ASP A 577 30.92 22.10 2.25
N TYR A 578 30.54 22.96 3.20
CA TYR A 578 30.29 22.59 4.59
C TYR A 578 28.91 23.11 4.99
N ALA A 579 28.05 22.22 5.48
CA ALA A 579 26.72 22.55 5.97
C ALA A 579 26.56 22.13 7.43
N LEU A 580 25.77 22.89 8.18
CA LEU A 580 25.37 22.55 9.53
C LEU A 580 24.14 21.62 9.47
N ASP A 581 24.20 20.47 10.14
CA ASP A 581 23.03 19.65 10.46
C ASP A 581 22.13 20.43 11.42
N ARG A 582 21.15 21.12 10.84
CA ARG A 582 20.28 22.07 11.54
C ARG A 582 19.48 21.40 12.67
N PRO A 583 18.78 20.26 12.46
CA PRO A 583 18.03 19.60 13.53
C PRO A 583 18.87 19.28 14.77
N ARG A 584 20.04 18.66 14.60
CA ARG A 584 20.90 18.29 15.73
C ARG A 584 21.59 19.48 16.38
N ALA A 585 22.01 20.45 15.57
CA ALA A 585 22.59 21.70 16.08
C ALA A 585 21.59 22.48 16.93
N LEU A 586 20.30 22.46 16.59
CA LEU A 586 19.27 23.18 17.35
C LEU A 586 19.15 22.67 18.80
N LEU A 587 19.23 21.36 19.00
CA LEU A 587 19.19 20.74 20.34
C LEU A 587 20.39 21.14 21.21
N ASP A 588 21.58 21.18 20.63
CA ASP A 588 22.80 21.59 21.33
C ASP A 588 22.92 23.12 21.48
N LEU A 589 22.16 23.89 20.69
CA LEU A 589 22.05 25.35 20.81
C LEU A 589 21.10 25.76 21.95
N ALA A 590 20.18 24.90 22.38
CA ALA A 590 19.31 25.17 23.50
C ALA A 590 20.12 25.36 24.80
N GLY A 591 19.83 26.43 25.54
CA GLY A 591 20.58 26.84 26.73
C GLY A 591 21.96 27.44 26.44
N HIS A 592 22.30 27.73 25.18
CA HIS A 592 23.57 28.37 24.84
C HIS A 592 23.57 29.85 25.27
N PRO A 593 24.52 30.31 26.11
CA PRO A 593 24.47 31.64 26.71
C PRO A 593 24.83 32.81 25.78
N LEU A 594 25.24 32.51 24.55
CA LEU A 594 25.83 33.47 23.60
C LEU A 594 25.19 33.37 22.20
N VAL A 595 23.86 33.35 22.16
CA VAL A 595 23.09 33.43 20.92
C VAL A 595 22.46 34.81 20.81
N PHE A 596 22.56 35.43 19.63
CA PHE A 596 22.12 36.80 19.39
C PHE A 596 21.37 36.90 18.06
N ALA A 597 20.43 37.84 17.97
CA ALA A 597 19.70 38.15 16.74
C ALA A 597 20.51 39.03 15.77
N ASP A 598 21.66 39.55 16.19
CA ASP A 598 22.53 40.43 15.40
C ASP A 598 24.01 40.17 15.67
N GLU A 599 24.84 40.47 14.65
CA GLU A 599 26.29 40.27 14.69
C GLU A 599 26.98 41.17 15.73
N ALA A 600 26.38 42.30 16.08
CA ALA A 600 26.92 43.22 17.10
C ALA A 600 26.72 42.68 18.54
N ALA A 601 25.96 41.60 18.69
CA ALA A 601 25.59 40.97 19.96
C ALA A 601 24.82 41.91 20.90
N THR A 602 23.95 42.73 20.32
CA THR A 602 23.13 43.70 21.08
C THR A 602 21.79 43.13 21.52
N ARG A 603 21.27 42.12 20.80
CA ARG A 603 19.97 41.48 21.08
C ARG A 603 20.17 39.99 21.39
N PRO A 604 20.33 39.60 22.67
CA PRO A 604 20.45 38.19 23.05
C PRO A 604 19.14 37.43 22.79
N ILE A 605 19.26 36.16 22.39
CA ILE A 605 18.16 35.22 22.23
C ILE A 605 18.35 34.09 23.24
N GLU A 606 17.33 33.85 24.07
CA GLU A 606 17.24 32.66 24.90
C GLU A 606 16.61 31.51 24.09
N LEU A 607 17.30 30.38 23.94
CA LEU A 607 16.72 29.15 23.40
C LEU A 607 16.45 28.17 24.52
N VAL A 608 15.19 27.78 24.70
CA VAL A 608 14.77 26.85 25.76
C VAL A 608 14.35 25.53 25.15
N LYS A 609 14.99 24.43 25.55
CA LYS A 609 14.57 23.10 25.13
C LYS A 609 13.23 22.76 25.77
N VAL A 610 12.25 22.36 24.96
CA VAL A 610 10.93 21.92 25.40
C VAL A 610 10.64 20.56 24.78
N SER A 611 10.23 19.59 25.59
CA SER A 611 9.70 18.33 25.07
C SER A 611 8.19 18.45 24.87
N PRO A 612 7.64 17.97 23.74
CA PRO A 612 6.20 17.76 23.55
C PRO A 612 5.59 16.98 24.71
N ARG A 613 4.36 17.34 25.06
CA ARG A 613 3.62 16.77 26.17
C ARG A 613 2.26 16.31 25.70
N LEU A 614 1.76 15.22 26.28
CA LEU A 614 0.40 14.75 26.03
C LEU A 614 -0.51 15.26 27.13
N THR A 615 -1.44 16.12 26.75
CA THR A 615 -2.46 16.68 27.64
C THR A 615 -3.67 15.76 27.63
N VAL A 616 -4.19 15.45 28.82
CA VAL A 616 -5.37 14.64 29.05
C VAL A 616 -6.41 15.49 29.77
N THR A 617 -7.53 15.75 29.11
CA THR A 617 -8.60 16.61 29.65
C THR A 617 -9.90 15.81 29.73
N GLY A 618 -10.54 15.84 30.90
CA GLY A 618 -11.87 15.24 31.07
C GLY A 618 -12.95 16.16 30.52
N THR A 619 -13.95 15.58 29.87
CA THR A 619 -15.15 16.31 29.43
C THR A 619 -16.32 16.07 30.38
N LYS A 620 -17.36 16.92 30.32
CA LYS A 620 -18.52 16.87 31.21
C LYS A 620 -19.33 15.56 31.11
N GLU A 621 -19.20 14.83 30.01
CA GLU A 621 -19.95 13.59 29.73
C GLU A 621 -19.11 12.33 30.03
N GLY A 622 -17.96 12.48 30.70
CA GLY A 622 -17.07 11.38 31.07
C GLY A 622 -16.06 11.00 29.98
N ALA A 623 -16.20 11.50 28.75
CA ALA A 623 -15.23 11.32 27.68
C ALA A 623 -13.88 12.00 28.00
N VAL A 624 -12.79 11.46 27.46
CA VAL A 624 -11.41 11.89 27.69
C VAL A 624 -10.82 12.42 26.39
N LYS A 625 -10.27 13.63 26.42
CA LYS A 625 -9.59 14.25 25.28
C LYS A 625 -8.08 14.23 25.47
N LEU A 626 -7.37 13.70 24.46
CA LEU A 626 -5.92 13.63 24.37
C LEU A 626 -5.41 14.67 23.36
N GLU A 627 -4.41 15.47 23.73
CA GLU A 627 -3.86 16.52 22.86
C GLU A 627 -2.35 16.70 23.03
N LEU A 628 -1.58 16.74 21.93
CA LEU A 628 -0.16 17.09 21.99
C LEU A 628 0.03 18.60 22.15
N SER A 629 0.89 18.99 23.08
CA SER A 629 1.25 20.37 23.38
C SER A 629 2.76 20.59 23.29
N PRO A 630 3.25 21.66 22.63
CA PRO A 630 2.50 22.68 21.88
C PRO A 630 1.76 22.11 20.66
N LYS A 631 0.69 22.77 20.19
CA LYS A 631 0.00 22.34 18.97
C LYS A 631 0.93 22.50 17.76
N GLY A 632 0.98 21.49 16.90
CA GLY A 632 1.81 21.52 15.70
C GLY A 632 1.74 20.22 14.91
N ASP A 633 2.34 20.24 13.73
CA ASP A 633 2.56 19.04 12.90
C ASP A 633 3.74 18.25 13.46
N TYR A 634 3.50 17.03 13.92
CA TYR A 634 4.51 16.16 14.50
C TYR A 634 4.90 14.99 13.57
N SER A 635 4.61 15.07 12.27
CA SER A 635 4.91 14.05 11.26
C SER A 635 6.40 13.68 11.11
N ARG A 636 7.31 14.46 11.71
CA ARG A 636 8.76 14.22 11.65
C ARG A 636 9.38 14.29 13.04
N ALA A 637 10.27 13.35 13.34
CA ALA A 637 11.10 13.32 14.54
C ALA A 637 12.28 14.30 14.45
N GLU A 638 12.01 15.53 14.00
CA GLU A 638 13.00 16.59 13.85
C GLU A 638 12.69 17.74 14.81
N PRO A 639 13.69 18.22 15.57
CA PRO A 639 13.55 19.39 16.42
C PRO A 639 13.09 20.63 15.64
N GLU A 640 12.13 21.36 16.20
CA GLU A 640 11.58 22.58 15.62
C GLU A 640 11.92 23.79 16.48
N LEU A 641 12.10 24.95 15.85
CA LEU A 641 12.25 26.23 16.53
C LEU A 641 10.92 27.00 16.49
N ILE A 642 10.35 27.28 17.66
CA ILE A 642 9.12 28.06 17.81
C ILE A 642 9.48 29.43 18.41
N VAL A 643 9.02 30.52 17.78
CA VAL A 643 9.21 31.88 18.31
C VAL A 643 8.16 32.14 19.39
N GLU A 644 8.58 32.16 20.67
CA GLU A 644 7.69 32.51 21.79
C GLU A 644 7.62 34.03 21.99
N SER A 645 8.75 34.73 21.85
CA SER A 645 8.84 36.20 21.90
C SER A 645 10.08 36.69 21.14
N PRO A 646 10.26 38.01 20.90
CA PRO A 646 11.41 38.54 20.17
C PRO A 646 12.79 38.21 20.76
N THR A 647 12.86 37.79 22.03
CA THR A 647 14.11 37.46 22.74
C THR A 647 14.13 36.04 23.30
N ARG A 648 13.07 35.24 23.11
CA ARG A 648 13.00 33.87 23.63
C ARG A 648 12.31 32.92 22.66
N TYR A 649 13.00 31.86 22.26
CA TYR A 649 12.53 30.83 21.35
C TYR A 649 12.53 29.45 22.03
N LEU A 650 11.58 28.61 21.65
CA LEU A 650 11.48 27.23 22.14
C LEU A 650 12.09 26.29 21.11
N VAL A 651 12.98 25.41 21.57
CA VAL A 651 13.49 24.28 20.79
C VAL A 651 12.65 23.07 21.15
N LEU A 652 11.66 22.77 20.31
CA LEU A 652 10.74 21.66 20.51
C LEU A 652 11.42 20.34 20.11
N ASP A 653 11.76 19.52 21.10
CA ASP A 653 12.47 18.24 20.93
C ASP A 653 11.49 17.13 20.50
N ARG A 654 11.24 17.05 19.19
CA ARG A 654 10.43 15.99 18.61
C ARG A 654 11.23 14.69 18.54
N ARG A 655 10.60 13.61 18.99
CA ARG A 655 11.18 12.27 19.05
C ARG A 655 10.19 11.32 18.39
N GLU A 656 10.64 10.13 18.02
CA GLU A 656 9.81 9.08 17.42
C GLU A 656 8.50 8.83 18.18
N VAL A 657 8.51 8.93 19.52
CA VAL A 657 7.29 8.80 20.34
C VAL A 657 6.25 9.88 20.03
N HIS A 658 6.66 11.10 19.68
CA HIS A 658 5.75 12.19 19.33
C HIS A 658 5.20 12.04 17.90
N VAL A 659 5.99 11.49 16.97
CA VAL A 659 5.54 11.17 15.61
C VAL A 659 4.43 10.13 15.66
N ARG A 660 4.67 9.03 16.40
CA ARG A 660 3.67 7.97 16.58
C ARG A 660 2.41 8.45 17.27
N LEU A 661 2.54 9.32 18.28
CA LEU A 661 1.37 9.94 18.92
C LEU A 661 0.60 10.85 17.96
N HIS A 662 1.29 11.51 17.03
CA HIS A 662 0.64 12.37 16.04
C HIS A 662 -0.10 11.56 14.97
N GLU A 663 0.53 10.49 14.46
CA GLU A 663 -0.12 9.52 13.56
C GLU A 663 -1.39 8.95 14.21
N LEU A 664 -1.28 8.57 15.49
CA LEU A 664 -2.37 8.01 16.28
C LEU A 664 -3.49 8.99 16.64
N LEU A 665 -3.16 10.26 16.93
CA LEU A 665 -4.12 11.31 17.30
C LEU A 665 -4.60 12.15 16.10
N GLY A 666 -4.15 11.85 14.87
CA GLY A 666 -4.43 12.64 13.67
C GLY A 666 -3.92 14.09 13.79
N PRO A 667 -4.75 15.14 13.70
CA PRO A 667 -4.33 16.54 13.81
C PRO A 667 -3.82 16.94 15.23
N GLY A 668 -3.39 15.98 16.04
CA GLY A 668 -2.84 16.18 17.37
C GLY A 668 -3.89 16.17 18.49
N VAL A 669 -5.13 15.76 18.20
CA VAL A 669 -6.26 15.74 19.15
C VAL A 669 -7.15 14.53 18.92
N ALA A 670 -7.42 13.73 19.97
CA ALA A 670 -8.41 12.65 19.93
C ALA A 670 -9.38 12.74 21.11
N GLU A 671 -10.66 12.46 20.88
CA GLU A 671 -11.69 12.37 21.92
C GLU A 671 -12.12 10.90 22.09
N LEU A 672 -12.09 10.41 23.33
CA LEU A 672 -12.34 9.03 23.71
C LEU A 672 -13.61 8.92 24.58
N PRO A 673 -14.49 7.92 24.40
CA PRO A 673 -15.74 7.78 25.17
C PRO A 673 -15.55 7.57 26.68
N ALA A 674 -16.61 7.75 27.47
CA ALA A 674 -16.53 7.70 28.94
C ALA A 674 -16.08 6.35 29.54
N GLY A 675 -16.26 5.24 28.81
CA GLY A 675 -15.89 3.89 29.25
C GLY A 675 -14.41 3.52 29.10
N THR A 676 -13.59 4.32 28.41
CA THR A 676 -12.19 3.94 28.09
C THR A 676 -11.16 4.45 29.10
N ARG A 677 -11.60 5.17 30.12
CA ARG A 677 -10.75 5.87 31.09
C ARG A 677 -9.71 4.96 31.77
N GLU A 678 -10.11 3.80 32.27
CA GLU A 678 -9.20 2.88 32.97
C GLU A 678 -8.13 2.30 32.02
N ARG A 679 -8.50 1.99 30.77
CA ARG A 679 -7.55 1.50 29.75
C ARG A 679 -6.55 2.58 29.35
N VAL A 680 -7.00 3.83 29.21
CA VAL A 680 -6.14 4.99 28.93
C VAL A 680 -5.16 5.22 30.07
N VAL A 681 -5.60 5.19 31.32
CA VAL A 681 -4.73 5.33 32.50
C VAL A 681 -3.66 4.24 32.52
N LYS A 682 -4.03 2.98 32.25
CA LYS A 682 -3.07 1.85 32.21
C LYS A 682 -2.03 2.02 31.09
N ALA A 683 -2.45 2.40 29.89
CA ALA A 683 -1.55 2.62 28.75
C ALA A 683 -0.61 3.82 28.98
N LEU A 684 -1.14 4.92 29.53
CA LEU A 684 -0.36 6.12 29.87
C LEU A 684 0.66 5.87 30.98
N GLY A 685 0.34 5.01 31.95
CA GLY A 685 1.29 4.61 33.00
C GLY A 685 2.55 3.93 32.45
N VAL A 686 2.46 3.25 31.31
CA VAL A 686 3.62 2.63 30.63
C VAL A 686 4.45 3.67 29.86
N LEU A 687 3.80 4.75 29.40
CA LEU A 687 4.44 5.81 28.59
C LEU A 687 5.01 6.98 29.42
N SER A 688 4.68 7.09 30.70
CA SER A 688 5.09 8.21 31.57
C SER A 688 6.61 8.37 31.72
N GLU A 689 7.38 7.29 31.57
CA GLU A 689 8.85 7.36 31.59
C GLU A 689 9.44 8.06 30.36
N GLN A 690 8.72 8.04 29.23
CA GLN A 690 9.21 8.50 27.93
C GLN A 690 8.51 9.75 27.43
N LEU A 691 7.28 10.01 27.87
CA LEU A 691 6.43 11.10 27.45
C LEU A 691 6.00 11.93 28.67
N ALA A 692 6.12 13.25 28.57
CA ALA A 692 5.56 14.12 29.59
C ALA A 692 4.04 14.14 29.45
N ILE A 693 3.32 13.63 30.45
CA ILE A 693 1.86 13.63 30.48
C ILE A 693 1.37 14.74 31.40
N GLU A 694 0.41 15.53 30.95
CA GLU A 694 -0.29 16.54 31.74
C GLU A 694 -1.77 16.17 31.80
N SER A 695 -2.39 16.23 32.98
CA SER A 695 -3.80 15.90 33.16
C SER A 695 -4.53 16.96 33.96
N ASP A 696 -5.81 17.16 33.64
CA ASP A 696 -6.70 17.94 34.50
C ASP A 696 -7.02 17.18 35.80
N GLU A 697 -7.31 17.94 36.87
CA GLU A 697 -7.56 17.42 38.21
C GLU A 697 -8.70 16.38 38.18
N GLY A 698 -8.47 15.23 38.80
CA GLY A 698 -9.46 14.16 38.87
C GLY A 698 -9.72 13.41 37.55
N THR A 699 -8.98 13.66 36.46
CA THR A 699 -9.16 12.96 35.16
C THR A 699 -8.43 11.63 35.08
N LEU A 700 -7.18 11.54 35.56
CA LEU A 700 -6.42 10.29 35.51
C LEU A 700 -6.32 9.52 36.85
N GLY A 701 -6.79 10.08 37.97
CA GLY A 701 -6.52 9.49 39.31
C GLY A 701 -5.03 9.54 39.68
N ASP A 702 -4.62 8.98 40.82
CA ASP A 702 -3.21 8.85 41.22
C ASP A 702 -2.45 7.93 40.24
N VAL A 703 -2.04 8.46 39.09
CA VAL A 703 -1.21 7.76 38.10
C VAL A 703 0.21 7.65 38.63
N GLY A 704 0.45 7.01 39.77
CA GLY A 704 1.78 6.59 40.25
C GLY A 704 2.93 7.62 40.23
N ILE A 705 2.68 8.91 39.98
CA ILE A 705 3.65 9.98 39.86
C ILE A 705 3.80 10.59 41.25
N GLU A 706 5.02 10.61 41.77
CA GLU A 706 5.33 11.16 43.10
C GLU A 706 4.85 12.61 43.20
N THR A 707 3.94 12.88 44.14
CA THR A 707 3.48 14.23 44.46
C THR A 707 4.43 14.89 45.45
N VAL A 708 5.02 16.02 45.07
CA VAL A 708 5.90 16.84 45.92
C VAL A 708 5.22 18.16 46.28
N GLY A 709 5.56 18.73 47.43
CA GLY A 709 5.05 20.04 47.85
C GLY A 709 5.52 21.14 46.91
N ALA A 710 4.61 22.01 46.47
CA ALA A 710 4.97 23.14 45.63
C ALA A 710 5.63 24.26 46.44
N ASP A 711 6.60 24.95 45.83
CA ASP A 711 7.26 26.11 46.41
C ASP A 711 6.70 27.42 45.80
N PRO A 712 5.95 28.24 46.57
CA PRO A 712 5.40 29.49 46.09
C PRO A 712 6.41 30.64 46.12
N GLN A 713 7.70 30.41 46.43
CA GLN A 713 8.68 31.47 46.57
C GLN A 713 9.00 32.15 45.21
N PRO A 714 8.82 33.49 45.10
CA PRO A 714 9.21 34.22 43.91
C PRO A 714 10.72 34.21 43.69
N VAL A 715 11.13 34.03 42.43
CA VAL A 715 12.51 34.15 41.97
C VAL A 715 12.62 35.25 40.91
N LEU A 716 13.69 36.06 41.00
CA LEU A 716 13.99 37.10 40.01
C LEU A 716 14.94 36.56 38.95
N ARG A 717 14.50 36.58 37.69
CA ARG A 717 15.39 36.35 36.54
C ARG A 717 15.84 37.70 35.98
N LEU A 718 17.16 37.91 35.96
CA LEU A 718 17.78 39.15 35.52
C LEU A 718 18.40 38.98 34.14
N PHE A 719 18.13 39.93 33.24
CA PHE A 719 18.69 40.01 31.90
C PHE A 719 19.48 41.31 31.75
N PRO A 720 20.69 41.30 31.15
CA PRO A 720 21.36 42.53 30.76
C PRO A 720 20.52 43.31 29.74
N HIS A 721 20.33 44.61 29.96
CA HIS A 721 19.59 45.48 29.04
C HIS A 721 20.26 46.85 28.94
N GLY A 722 21.05 47.04 27.87
CA GLY A 722 21.86 48.25 27.69
C GLY A 722 22.88 48.41 28.83
N GLU A 723 22.82 49.54 29.54
CA GLU A 723 23.64 49.81 30.73
C GLU A 723 22.99 49.32 32.05
N GLY A 724 21.79 48.72 31.99
CA GLY A 724 21.01 48.28 33.15
C GLY A 724 20.62 46.79 33.13
N LEU A 725 19.66 46.45 34.00
CA LEU A 725 19.08 45.10 34.13
C LEU A 725 17.57 45.15 33.90
N HIS A 726 17.05 44.18 33.15
CA HIS A 726 15.63 43.88 33.09
C HIS A 726 15.34 42.70 34.03
N ALA A 727 14.37 42.83 34.93
CA ALA A 727 14.02 41.82 35.92
C ALA A 727 12.62 41.27 35.68
N ARG A 728 12.47 39.94 35.73
CA ARG A 728 11.20 39.23 35.62
C ARG A 728 10.98 38.37 36.86
N ILE A 729 9.80 38.49 37.49
CA ILE A 729 9.41 37.67 38.64
C ILE A 729 8.82 36.36 38.10
N LEU A 730 9.28 35.24 38.63
CA LEU A 730 8.81 33.90 38.26
C LEU A 730 8.60 33.05 39.52
N ILE A 731 7.88 31.95 39.40
CA ILE A 731 7.77 30.89 40.41
C ILE A 731 8.45 29.63 39.89
N ARG A 732 9.18 28.93 40.76
CA ARG A 732 9.66 27.56 40.51
C ARG A 732 8.84 26.58 41.34
N PRO A 733 7.73 26.06 40.79
CA PRO A 733 6.76 25.34 41.60
C PRO A 733 7.31 24.00 42.12
N ILE A 734 8.33 23.43 41.47
CA ILE A 734 8.98 22.19 41.91
C ILE A 734 10.39 22.52 42.41
N PRO A 735 10.72 22.31 43.69
CA PRO A 735 12.06 22.54 44.24
C PRO A 735 13.14 21.76 43.46
N GLY A 736 14.14 22.48 42.94
CA GLY A 736 15.20 21.92 42.11
C GLY A 736 14.80 21.53 40.68
N GLY A 737 13.55 21.81 40.27
CA GLY A 737 13.08 21.66 38.90
C GLY A 737 13.50 22.82 37.99
N GLU A 738 13.52 22.57 36.68
CA GLU A 738 13.91 23.56 35.66
C GLU A 738 12.73 24.45 35.19
N MET A 739 11.48 24.05 35.47
CA MET A 739 10.29 24.79 35.07
C MET A 739 10.14 26.07 35.91
N SER A 740 9.92 27.19 35.23
CA SER A 740 9.51 28.44 35.84
C SER A 740 8.23 28.95 35.19
N CYS A 741 7.31 29.45 36.00
CA CYS A 741 6.01 29.96 35.58
C CYS A 741 5.78 31.38 36.09
N GLU A 742 4.85 32.10 35.49
CA GLU A 742 4.41 33.40 36.00
C GLU A 742 3.61 33.21 37.30
N PRO A 743 3.80 34.08 38.31
CA PRO A 743 3.07 33.96 39.58
C PRO A 743 1.56 34.00 39.39
N GLY A 744 0.88 32.93 39.82
CA GLY A 744 -0.58 32.84 39.78
C GLY A 744 -1.20 32.67 38.39
N GLU A 745 -0.40 32.37 37.35
CA GLU A 745 -0.90 32.08 36.00
C GLU A 745 -0.66 30.62 35.59
N GLY A 746 -1.53 30.10 34.72
CA GLY A 746 -1.47 28.73 34.20
C GLY A 746 -2.19 27.71 35.08
N LYS A 747 -1.92 26.42 34.85
CA LYS A 747 -2.55 25.32 35.58
C LYS A 747 -2.00 25.19 37.00
N ALA A 748 -2.87 24.78 37.95
CA ALA A 748 -2.52 24.55 39.34
C ALA A 748 -1.67 23.28 39.54
N ILE A 749 -1.78 22.28 38.66
CA ILE A 749 -0.93 21.09 38.68
C ILE A 749 0.21 21.31 37.68
N THR A 750 1.44 21.08 38.12
CA THR A 750 2.64 21.15 37.29
C THR A 750 3.49 19.91 37.42
N PHE A 751 4.20 19.58 36.35
CA PHE A 751 5.01 18.37 36.25
C PHE A 751 6.46 18.72 35.91
N ALA A 752 7.42 18.05 36.54
CA ALA A 752 8.84 18.15 36.20
C ALA A 752 9.54 16.81 36.37
N VAL A 753 10.78 16.73 35.89
CA VAL A 753 11.66 15.58 36.11
C VAL A 753 12.64 15.94 37.22
N ARG A 754 12.62 15.18 38.33
CA ARG A 754 13.59 15.29 39.44
C ARG A 754 14.41 14.01 39.49
N GLY A 755 15.73 14.10 39.29
CA GLY A 755 16.62 12.93 39.37
C GLY A 755 16.42 11.85 38.28
N GLY A 756 15.63 12.13 37.24
CA GLY A 756 15.28 11.16 36.19
C GLY A 756 13.91 10.50 36.38
N GLN A 757 13.17 10.85 37.43
CA GLN A 757 11.78 10.43 37.67
C GLN A 757 10.84 11.62 37.49
N GLN A 758 9.64 11.39 36.96
CA GLN A 758 8.59 12.40 36.91
C GLN A 758 8.03 12.62 38.32
N VAL A 759 7.86 13.89 38.68
CA VAL A 759 7.20 14.34 39.90
C VAL A 759 6.14 15.37 39.54
N GLN A 760 5.07 15.44 40.32
CA GLN A 760 4.01 16.45 40.19
C GLN A 760 3.94 17.34 41.42
N ALA A 761 3.59 18.61 41.25
CA ALA A 761 3.35 19.54 42.35
C ALA A 761 2.06 20.33 42.13
N ARG A 762 1.33 20.54 43.24
CA ARG A 762 0.11 21.35 43.28
C ARG A 762 0.46 22.75 43.77
N ARG A 763 0.39 23.71 42.84
CA ARG A 763 0.61 25.14 43.06
C ARG A 763 -0.56 25.76 43.80
N ASP A 764 -0.23 26.69 44.68
CA ASP A 764 -1.19 27.64 45.26
C ASP A 764 -1.07 28.96 44.50
N LEU A 765 -1.89 29.11 43.46
CA LEU A 765 -1.83 30.26 42.54
C LEU A 765 -2.09 31.59 43.26
N GLU A 766 -2.92 31.59 44.31
CA GLU A 766 -3.25 32.79 45.08
C GLU A 766 -2.09 33.18 46.01
N ALA A 767 -1.46 32.19 46.65
CA ALA A 767 -0.25 32.40 47.45
C ALA A 767 0.93 32.91 46.60
N GLU A 768 1.12 32.34 45.40
CA GLU A 768 2.14 32.80 44.44
C GLU A 768 1.94 34.27 44.04
N ARG A 769 0.70 34.64 43.65
CA ARG A 769 0.36 36.01 43.27
C ARG A 769 0.58 36.98 44.43
N SER A 770 0.16 36.58 45.63
CA SER A 770 0.35 37.36 46.86
C SER A 770 1.85 37.57 47.18
N ALA A 771 2.66 36.52 47.07
CA ALA A 771 4.11 36.59 47.29
C ALA A 771 4.82 37.47 46.26
N ALA A 772 4.45 37.39 44.98
CA ALA A 772 4.99 38.24 43.93
C ALA A 772 4.65 39.73 44.14
N LEU A 773 3.41 40.03 44.53
CA LEU A 773 3.00 41.40 44.89
C LEU A 773 3.76 41.94 46.10
N ALA A 774 4.10 41.09 47.08
CA ALA A 774 4.93 41.50 48.21
C ALA A 774 6.35 41.90 47.78
N VAL A 775 6.95 41.16 46.84
CA VAL A 775 8.28 41.51 46.27
C VAL A 775 8.26 42.82 45.51
N LEU A 776 7.15 43.17 44.84
CA LEU A 776 7.01 44.46 44.14
C LEU A 776 6.77 45.64 45.08
N LYS A 777 6.27 45.40 46.30
CA LYS A 777 6.01 46.43 47.32
C LYS A 777 7.20 46.70 48.24
N ALA A 778 8.06 45.70 48.42
CA ALA A 778 9.32 45.80 49.16
C ALA A 778 10.39 46.55 48.36
#